data_AF-A0A972PER3-F1
#
_entry.id   AF-A0A972PER3-F1
#
_cell.length_a   1.000
_cell.length_b   1.000
_cell.length_c   1.000
_cell.angle_alpha   90.00
_cell.angle_beta   90.00
_cell.angle_gamma   90.00
#
_symmetry.space_group_name_H-M   'P 1'
#
loop_
_entity.id
_entity.type
_entity.pdbx_description
1 polymer ?
#
loop_
_entity_poly.entity_id
_entity_poly.type
_entity_poly.pdbx_seq_one_letter_code
_entity_poly.pdbx_strand_id
1 'polypeptide(L)'
;MGKGKIKVSDKISRLVDRFFTGKVVPFIGAGVSRNAVHKDGRTGVADTRRMISLIACKLLDLRLQGKEQKQWAKWCCSFLECEKQHQNQHQGVCNDKKCLLKELSNNSGGDKYLKKYVTLDKLCEMYTWVAGTNAPRSLVEDVLAIQDFSELQPTIAHRYISFLAREGLIDEIITTNYDCCLEEAYNSTFINGSENAALVITDLEEYRRDSGKFFIKEDIRCLKIYKINGCAAKLKQKDFPPEKILLTERQLQEWGDRHWARDLFRDCLRSRTLIFSGFGSDEPQVRHTVLQIAEEFQNSECINGRRPGGRQAKQRSCWNLPNAPFIAAYECNLTFNQVQILHSYAIAHNDSLAYCNIHKNVFTGADAKDLDPGIKDSCLSADVFWEKVYQAAFWQLFKKCCRPDTPFYAYLSSCIHPVDALLSDFTNWLAPAKAPFGRFPQLLALDNHLHVTTLTKWINCIRYSRTYCNPGAYLPLLEKPVLLPLVLLILFFVAGNRRKWEEINRVVCIENNLFILKIFANLPVFIVHDTSVLQKALGNKNVLLNNNISIGIVVSSKSVERAEIIHQKVDLQESNSARELNMKKRVTIYKLPFRDIFCWDSKAPSSVDATREKFFASLRAAKLIAANARRGIRWRAKKIL
;
A
#
# COMPACT_ATOMS: atom_id res chain seq x y z
N MET A 1 -30.66 -14.81 -14.00
CA MET A 1 -29.74 -14.76 -12.85
C MET A 1 -29.41 -13.31 -12.47
N GLY A 2 -30.36 -12.57 -11.87
CA GLY A 2 -30.23 -11.11 -11.66
C GLY A 2 -30.71 -10.62 -10.31
N LYS A 3 -30.56 -11.39 -9.22
CA LYS A 3 -30.94 -10.96 -7.87
C LYS A 3 -29.69 -10.78 -6.99
N GLY A 4 -29.38 -9.53 -6.67
CA GLY A 4 -28.59 -9.14 -5.49
C GLY A 4 -27.06 -9.26 -5.57
N LYS A 5 -26.38 -8.76 -6.62
CA LYS A 5 -24.92 -8.55 -6.55
C LYS A 5 -24.66 -7.49 -5.47
N ILE A 6 -23.95 -7.87 -4.41
CA ILE A 6 -23.50 -6.93 -3.37
C ILE A 6 -22.58 -5.91 -4.02
N LYS A 7 -22.86 -4.62 -3.83
CA LYS A 7 -22.05 -3.57 -4.41
C LYS A 7 -20.65 -3.62 -3.83
N VAL A 8 -19.64 -3.51 -4.69
CA VAL A 8 -18.23 -3.50 -4.28
C VAL A 8 -17.94 -2.39 -3.27
N SER A 9 -18.60 -1.23 -3.41
CA SER A 9 -18.56 -0.14 -2.43
C SER A 9 -18.90 -0.60 -1.01
N ASP A 10 -19.90 -1.47 -0.86
CA ASP A 10 -20.38 -1.93 0.44
C ASP A 10 -19.42 -2.96 1.04
N LYS A 11 -18.77 -3.78 0.19
CA LYS A 11 -17.70 -4.68 0.59
C LYS A 11 -16.48 -3.89 1.09
N ILE A 12 -16.05 -2.88 0.34
CA ILE A 12 -14.93 -1.99 0.72
C ILE A 12 -15.24 -1.26 2.02
N SER A 13 -16.41 -0.62 2.14
CA SER A 13 -16.78 0.10 3.37
C SER A 13 -16.69 -0.80 4.59
N ARG A 14 -17.26 -2.02 4.51
CA ARG A 14 -17.22 -2.98 5.61
C ARG A 14 -15.78 -3.42 5.93
N LEU A 15 -14.96 -3.64 4.91
CA LEU A 15 -13.55 -3.99 5.11
C LEU A 15 -12.78 -2.85 5.80
N VAL A 16 -12.95 -1.62 5.33
CA VAL A 16 -12.29 -0.44 5.89
C VAL A 16 -12.72 -0.22 7.34
N ASP A 17 -14.01 -0.39 7.65
CA ASP A 17 -14.49 -0.32 9.05
C ASP A 17 -13.75 -1.32 9.96
N ARG A 18 -13.37 -2.51 9.46
CA ARG A 18 -12.56 -3.47 10.24
C ARG A 18 -11.19 -2.93 10.60
N PHE A 19 -10.51 -2.26 9.68
CA PHE A 19 -9.22 -1.62 9.95
C PHE A 19 -9.32 -0.63 11.10
N PHE A 20 -10.36 0.21 11.12
CA PHE A 20 -10.57 1.18 12.19
C PHE A 20 -11.00 0.60 13.54
N THR A 21 -11.50 -0.64 13.56
CA THR A 21 -11.73 -1.37 14.83
C THR A 21 -10.47 -2.02 15.38
N GLY A 22 -9.33 -1.91 14.69
CA GLY A 22 -8.04 -2.48 15.11
C GLY A 22 -7.97 -4.00 14.95
N LYS A 23 -8.77 -4.58 14.06
CA LYS A 23 -8.98 -6.04 14.00
C LYS A 23 -8.44 -6.70 12.74
N VAL A 24 -7.78 -5.98 11.84
CA VAL A 24 -7.36 -6.56 10.57
C VAL A 24 -5.92 -7.06 10.64
N VAL A 25 -5.72 -8.32 10.26
CA VAL A 25 -4.40 -8.92 10.02
C VAL A 25 -4.35 -9.36 8.55
N PRO A 26 -3.51 -8.75 7.71
CA PRO A 26 -3.27 -9.26 6.37
C PRO A 26 -2.58 -10.63 6.44
N PHE A 27 -3.13 -11.60 5.71
CA PHE A 27 -2.47 -12.86 5.39
C PHE A 27 -2.00 -12.79 3.93
N ILE A 28 -0.70 -12.63 3.73
CA ILE A 28 -0.08 -12.32 2.44
C ILE A 28 0.59 -13.58 1.87
N GLY A 29 0.09 -14.06 0.72
CA GLY A 29 0.67 -15.17 -0.03
C GLY A 29 1.47 -14.73 -1.25
N ALA A 30 2.07 -15.71 -1.94
CA ALA A 30 3.05 -15.48 -3.01
C ALA A 30 2.50 -14.67 -4.18
N GLY A 31 1.18 -14.67 -4.38
CA GLY A 31 0.52 -13.87 -5.41
C GLY A 31 0.75 -12.36 -5.30
N VAL A 32 1.07 -11.83 -4.10
CA VAL A 32 1.38 -10.39 -3.93
C VAL A 32 2.78 -10.04 -4.45
N SER A 33 3.72 -10.99 -4.38
CA SER A 33 5.11 -10.84 -4.85
C SER A 33 5.33 -11.37 -6.26
N ARG A 34 4.30 -11.90 -6.93
CA ARG A 34 4.41 -12.57 -8.24
C ARG A 34 5.12 -11.72 -9.29
N ASN A 35 4.84 -10.42 -9.31
CA ASN A 35 5.40 -9.47 -10.28
C ASN A 35 6.56 -8.65 -9.71
N ALA A 36 7.08 -9.02 -8.54
CA ALA A 36 8.26 -8.37 -7.98
C ALA A 36 9.45 -8.56 -8.91
N VAL A 37 10.22 -7.50 -9.09
CA VAL A 37 11.39 -7.45 -9.97
C VAL A 37 12.62 -7.51 -9.09
N HIS A 38 13.57 -8.36 -9.43
CA HIS A 38 14.86 -8.42 -8.76
C HIS A 38 15.68 -7.16 -9.04
N LYS A 39 16.58 -6.76 -8.13
CA LYS A 39 17.41 -5.54 -8.27
C LYS A 39 18.27 -5.48 -9.55
N ASP A 40 18.55 -6.63 -10.16
CA ASP A 40 19.26 -6.74 -11.45
C ASP A 40 18.33 -6.71 -12.69
N GLY A 41 17.03 -6.54 -12.50
CA GLY A 41 16.02 -6.50 -13.55
C GLY A 41 15.36 -7.85 -13.89
N ARG A 42 15.77 -8.98 -13.28
CA ARG A 42 15.11 -10.28 -13.49
C ARG A 42 13.66 -10.24 -12.99
N THR A 43 12.72 -10.77 -13.77
CA THR A 43 11.29 -10.85 -13.41
C THR A 43 10.87 -12.29 -13.11
N GLY A 44 9.77 -12.45 -12.36
CA GLY A 44 9.16 -13.75 -12.07
C GLY A 44 10.04 -14.68 -11.25
N VAL A 45 11.02 -14.15 -10.51
CA VAL A 45 11.95 -14.94 -9.69
C VAL A 45 11.20 -15.70 -8.58
N ALA A 46 10.22 -15.05 -7.95
CA ALA A 46 9.33 -15.65 -6.95
C ALA A 46 8.01 -16.21 -7.53
N ASP A 47 7.88 -16.36 -8.87
CA ASP A 47 6.67 -16.96 -9.44
C ASP A 47 6.67 -18.47 -9.15
N THR A 48 5.65 -18.94 -8.43
CA THR A 48 5.46 -20.36 -8.09
C THR A 48 5.53 -21.27 -9.31
N ARG A 49 5.02 -20.85 -10.48
CA ARG A 49 5.10 -21.64 -11.71
C ARG A 49 6.54 -21.83 -12.19
N ARG A 50 7.38 -20.79 -12.05
CA ARG A 50 8.80 -20.88 -12.36
C ARG A 50 9.52 -21.79 -11.38
N MET A 51 9.22 -21.70 -10.08
CA MET A 51 9.79 -22.58 -9.06
C MET A 51 9.47 -24.06 -9.36
N ILE A 52 8.22 -24.36 -9.68
CA ILE A 52 7.78 -25.71 -10.09
C ILE A 52 8.56 -26.17 -11.34
N SER A 53 8.72 -25.29 -12.33
CA SER A 53 9.50 -25.60 -13.55
C SER A 53 10.96 -25.92 -13.25
N LEU A 54 11.62 -25.16 -12.38
CA LEU A 54 13.03 -25.37 -12.03
C LEU A 54 13.24 -26.74 -11.35
N ILE A 55 12.37 -27.08 -10.40
CA ILE A 55 12.44 -28.37 -9.70
C ILE A 55 12.15 -29.51 -10.67
N ALA A 56 11.13 -29.38 -11.52
CA ALA A 56 10.79 -30.39 -12.53
C ALA A 56 11.97 -30.65 -13.49
N CYS A 57 12.65 -29.60 -13.95
CA CYS A 57 13.86 -29.74 -14.76
C CYS A 57 14.97 -30.47 -14.00
N LYS A 58 15.26 -30.06 -12.75
CA LYS A 58 16.35 -30.66 -11.97
C LYS A 58 16.09 -32.12 -11.64
N LEU A 59 14.84 -32.49 -11.36
CA LEU A 59 14.43 -33.87 -11.21
C LEU A 59 14.73 -34.67 -12.48
N LEU A 60 14.38 -34.16 -13.66
CA LEU A 60 14.69 -34.85 -14.93
C LEU A 60 16.20 -35.04 -15.14
N ASP A 61 17.03 -34.06 -14.79
CA ASP A 61 18.49 -34.21 -14.85
C ASP A 61 19.00 -35.35 -13.96
N LEU A 62 18.49 -35.46 -12.74
CA LEU A 62 18.85 -36.54 -11.81
C LEU A 62 18.42 -37.92 -12.34
N ARG A 63 17.34 -38.00 -13.12
CA ARG A 63 16.96 -39.25 -13.81
C ARG A 63 17.98 -39.65 -14.86
N LEU A 64 18.40 -38.70 -15.69
CA LEU A 64 19.35 -38.96 -16.77
C LEU A 64 20.71 -39.44 -16.24
N GLN A 65 21.04 -39.08 -14.99
CA GLN A 65 22.23 -39.54 -14.27
C GLN A 65 22.10 -40.95 -13.67
N GLY A 66 21.06 -41.73 -14.01
CA GLY A 66 20.97 -43.15 -13.67
C GLY A 66 20.28 -43.47 -12.34
N LYS A 67 19.62 -42.51 -11.68
CA LYS A 67 18.75 -42.78 -10.52
C LYS A 67 17.38 -43.29 -11.02
N GLU A 68 17.24 -44.61 -11.12
CA GLU A 68 16.09 -45.32 -11.70
C GLU A 68 14.78 -45.13 -10.92
N GLN A 69 13.95 -44.17 -11.30
CA GLN A 69 12.51 -44.23 -11.00
C GLN A 69 11.68 -43.60 -12.14
N LYS A 70 10.88 -44.44 -12.82
CA LYS A 70 10.16 -44.09 -14.07
C LYS A 70 8.89 -43.25 -13.86
N GLN A 71 8.29 -43.25 -12.67
CA GLN A 71 6.93 -42.73 -12.47
C GLN A 71 6.88 -41.20 -12.29
N TRP A 72 7.76 -40.63 -11.47
CA TRP A 72 7.76 -39.18 -11.20
C TRP A 72 8.20 -38.32 -12.38
N ALA A 73 9.04 -38.86 -13.26
CA ALA A 73 9.45 -38.14 -14.46
C ALA A 73 8.29 -37.98 -15.46
N LYS A 74 7.26 -38.84 -15.41
CA LYS A 74 6.01 -38.59 -16.18
C LYS A 74 5.32 -37.32 -15.70
N TRP A 75 5.28 -37.10 -14.39
CA TRP A 75 4.71 -35.89 -13.79
C TRP A 75 5.51 -34.64 -14.19
N CYS A 76 6.84 -34.70 -14.13
CA CYS A 76 7.71 -33.60 -14.54
C CYS A 76 7.55 -33.26 -16.03
N CYS A 77 7.54 -34.28 -16.91
CA CYS A 77 7.33 -34.09 -18.35
C CYS A 77 5.93 -33.53 -18.69
N SER A 78 4.90 -33.94 -17.94
CA SER A 78 3.53 -33.42 -18.12
C SER A 78 3.43 -31.93 -17.80
N PHE A 79 4.13 -31.48 -16.75
CA PHE A 79 4.16 -30.07 -16.36
C PHE A 79 4.93 -29.19 -17.35
N LEU A 80 6.09 -29.64 -17.85
CA LEU A 80 6.98 -28.85 -18.71
C LEU A 80 6.53 -28.71 -20.18
N GLU A 81 5.37 -29.25 -20.55
CA GLU A 81 4.80 -29.19 -21.91
C GLU A 81 5.81 -29.56 -23.03
N CYS A 82 6.63 -30.62 -22.85
CA CYS A 82 7.64 -31.06 -23.83
C CYS A 82 7.06 -31.46 -25.23
N GLU A 83 5.74 -31.35 -25.45
CA GLU A 83 5.08 -31.60 -26.73
C GLU A 83 5.15 -30.43 -27.73
N LYS A 84 5.23 -29.16 -27.30
CA LYS A 84 5.06 -28.00 -28.22
C LYS A 84 6.35 -27.35 -28.72
N GLN A 85 7.48 -27.52 -28.04
CA GLN A 85 8.74 -26.87 -28.44
C GLN A 85 9.52 -27.61 -29.54
N HIS A 86 9.05 -28.78 -30.00
CA HIS A 86 9.70 -29.51 -31.09
C HIS A 86 9.37 -28.98 -32.50
N GLN A 87 8.56 -27.92 -32.66
CA GLN A 87 8.28 -27.33 -33.96
C GLN A 87 8.98 -26.00 -34.23
N ASN A 88 9.49 -25.29 -33.21
CA ASN A 88 10.16 -24.01 -33.41
C ASN A 88 11.57 -24.07 -32.82
N GLN A 89 12.55 -24.25 -33.71
CA GLN A 89 13.97 -24.08 -33.41
C GLN A 89 14.20 -22.67 -32.87
N HIS A 90 14.51 -22.55 -31.57
CA HIS A 90 15.59 -21.73 -31.01
C HIS A 90 15.60 -21.84 -29.47
N GLN A 91 16.79 -22.12 -28.92
CA GLN A 91 17.20 -22.11 -27.50
C GLN A 91 16.77 -23.30 -26.60
N GLY A 92 17.36 -24.47 -26.87
CA GLY A 92 18.52 -24.92 -26.07
C GLY A 92 18.32 -25.61 -24.72
N VAL A 93 17.13 -26.09 -24.32
CA VAL A 93 16.95 -26.81 -23.02
C VAL A 93 16.58 -28.30 -23.17
N CYS A 94 16.33 -28.80 -24.39
CA CYS A 94 16.01 -30.23 -24.60
C CYS A 94 16.65 -30.76 -25.89
N ASN A 95 17.97 -30.62 -26.03
CA ASN A 95 18.67 -30.88 -27.29
C ASN A 95 19.26 -32.29 -27.46
N ASP A 96 19.11 -33.20 -26.49
CA ASP A 96 19.59 -34.58 -26.68
C ASP A 96 18.49 -35.63 -26.55
N LYS A 97 18.22 -36.24 -27.70
CA LYS A 97 17.78 -37.63 -27.96
C LYS A 97 16.81 -38.24 -26.93
N LYS A 98 15.55 -38.34 -27.38
CA LYS A 98 14.37 -39.00 -26.76
C LYS A 98 13.73 -38.21 -25.61
N CYS A 99 12.98 -37.13 -25.94
CA CYS A 99 11.89 -36.70 -25.04
C CYS A 99 10.93 -37.90 -24.89
N LEU A 100 10.93 -38.49 -23.69
CA LEU A 100 10.20 -39.69 -23.25
C LEU A 100 8.69 -39.67 -23.53
N LEU A 101 8.14 -38.53 -23.96
CA LEU A 101 6.76 -38.42 -24.41
C LEU A 101 6.47 -39.29 -25.64
N LYS A 102 7.41 -39.48 -26.59
CA LYS A 102 7.17 -40.36 -27.75
C LYS A 102 7.09 -41.85 -27.41
N GLU A 103 7.78 -42.32 -26.36
CA GLU A 103 7.66 -43.71 -25.89
C GLU A 103 6.39 -43.93 -25.03
N LEU A 104 5.77 -42.85 -24.53
CA LEU A 104 4.56 -42.91 -23.69
C LEU A 104 3.27 -42.56 -24.46
N SER A 105 3.34 -41.73 -25.51
CA SER A 105 2.20 -41.33 -26.35
C SER A 105 1.65 -42.48 -27.19
N ASN A 106 2.48 -43.50 -27.46
CA ASN A 106 2.07 -44.65 -28.26
C ASN A 106 1.24 -45.68 -27.49
N ASN A 107 1.06 -45.54 -26.16
CA ASN A 107 0.38 -46.55 -25.33
C ASN A 107 -0.69 -46.01 -24.36
N SER A 108 -1.07 -44.73 -24.39
CA SER A 108 -2.16 -44.24 -23.54
C SER A 108 -3.01 -43.20 -24.25
N GLY A 109 -4.04 -43.68 -24.94
CA GLY A 109 -5.18 -42.87 -25.34
C GLY A 109 -5.93 -42.41 -24.10
N GLY A 110 -5.72 -41.14 -23.71
CA GLY A 110 -6.50 -40.47 -22.68
C GLY A 110 -5.69 -40.07 -21.46
N ASP A 111 -5.02 -38.92 -21.49
CA ASP A 111 -4.74 -38.22 -20.24
C ASP A 111 -4.57 -36.71 -20.41
N LYS A 112 -5.67 -36.05 -20.82
CA LYS A 112 -5.82 -34.59 -20.74
C LYS A 112 -5.99 -34.11 -19.29
N TYR A 113 -6.12 -35.04 -18.32
CA TYR A 113 -6.42 -34.80 -16.91
C TYR A 113 -5.16 -34.74 -16.01
N LEU A 114 -4.02 -35.26 -16.46
CA LEU A 114 -2.77 -35.25 -15.66
C LEU A 114 -2.14 -33.86 -15.47
N LYS A 115 -2.51 -32.87 -16.30
CA LYS A 115 -1.97 -31.50 -16.27
C LYS A 115 -2.26 -30.71 -14.98
N LYS A 116 -3.08 -31.22 -14.05
CA LYS A 116 -3.73 -30.41 -13.01
C LYS A 116 -3.32 -30.67 -11.55
N TYR A 117 -2.42 -31.62 -11.25
CA TYR A 117 -2.33 -32.18 -9.89
C TYR A 117 -0.99 -32.09 -9.14
N VAL A 118 0.06 -31.57 -9.76
CA VAL A 118 1.38 -31.55 -9.10
C VAL A 118 1.66 -30.15 -8.55
N THR A 119 1.68 -30.05 -7.23
CA THR A 119 1.91 -28.80 -6.48
C THR A 119 3.39 -28.62 -6.16
N LEU A 120 3.80 -27.40 -5.81
CA LEU A 120 5.19 -27.06 -5.52
C LEU A 120 5.76 -27.93 -4.38
N ASP A 121 5.00 -28.06 -3.30
CA ASP A 121 5.37 -28.81 -2.10
C ASP A 121 5.63 -30.30 -2.36
N LYS A 122 4.82 -30.92 -3.22
CA LYS A 122 5.01 -32.32 -3.65
C LYS A 122 6.26 -32.52 -4.47
N LEU A 123 6.60 -31.57 -5.36
CA LEU A 123 7.84 -31.64 -6.13
C LEU A 123 9.07 -31.41 -5.26
N CYS A 124 8.98 -30.48 -4.31
CA CYS A 124 10.03 -30.26 -3.31
C CYS A 124 10.30 -31.54 -2.51
N GLU A 125 9.25 -32.18 -1.97
CA GLU A 125 9.35 -33.45 -1.24
C GLU A 125 10.01 -34.54 -2.11
N MET A 126 9.53 -34.70 -3.34
CA MET A 126 10.07 -35.68 -4.28
C MET A 126 11.54 -35.43 -4.64
N TYR A 127 11.92 -34.16 -4.83
CA TYR A 127 13.32 -33.78 -5.02
C TYR A 127 14.17 -34.21 -3.83
N THR A 128 13.70 -33.98 -2.61
CA THR A 128 14.44 -34.39 -1.41
C THR A 128 14.66 -35.90 -1.33
N TRP A 129 13.68 -36.71 -1.74
CA TRP A 129 13.83 -38.16 -1.80
C TRP A 129 14.87 -38.63 -2.83
N VAL A 130 14.92 -38.00 -4.01
CA VAL A 130 15.80 -38.42 -5.12
C VAL A 130 17.24 -37.90 -4.94
N ALA A 131 17.40 -36.67 -4.45
CA ALA A 131 18.71 -36.03 -4.31
C ALA A 131 19.51 -36.53 -3.09
N GLY A 132 18.84 -37.04 -2.04
CA GLY A 132 19.51 -37.68 -0.90
C GLY A 132 19.89 -36.72 0.23
N THR A 133 20.98 -37.01 0.95
CA THR A 133 21.35 -36.37 2.23
C THR A 133 21.57 -34.85 2.17
N ASN A 134 22.07 -34.30 1.06
CA ASN A 134 22.27 -32.84 0.88
C ASN A 134 21.10 -32.14 0.18
N ALA A 135 19.98 -32.84 -0.02
CA ALA A 135 18.90 -32.33 -0.85
C ALA A 135 18.21 -31.06 -0.34
N PRO A 136 17.94 -30.87 0.97
CA PRO A 136 17.29 -29.65 1.46
C PRO A 136 18.10 -28.40 1.13
N ARG A 137 19.42 -28.45 1.38
CA ARG A 137 20.35 -27.38 1.04
C ARG A 137 20.38 -27.10 -0.46
N SER A 138 20.59 -28.13 -1.29
CA SER A 138 20.65 -27.95 -2.74
C SER A 138 19.33 -27.44 -3.33
N LEU A 139 18.18 -27.89 -2.80
CA LEU A 139 16.87 -27.40 -3.22
C LEU A 139 16.72 -25.89 -2.98
N VAL A 140 17.08 -25.43 -1.78
CA VAL A 140 16.92 -24.03 -1.36
C VAL A 140 17.95 -23.13 -2.04
N GLU A 141 19.23 -23.51 -2.00
CA GLU A 141 20.34 -22.67 -2.42
C GLU A 141 20.61 -22.75 -3.93
N ASP A 142 20.57 -23.95 -4.53
CA ASP A 142 21.01 -24.16 -5.91
C ASP A 142 19.84 -24.21 -6.91
N VAL A 143 18.75 -24.91 -6.56
CA VAL A 143 17.62 -25.13 -7.49
C VAL A 143 16.67 -23.95 -7.51
N LEU A 144 16.24 -23.51 -6.33
CA LEU A 144 15.29 -22.41 -6.18
C LEU A 144 15.95 -21.06 -5.96
N ALA A 145 17.21 -21.05 -5.50
CA ALA A 145 17.97 -19.85 -5.17
C ALA A 145 17.17 -18.87 -4.29
N ILE A 146 16.55 -19.37 -3.21
CA ILE A 146 15.64 -18.57 -2.36
C ILE A 146 16.35 -17.35 -1.77
N GLN A 147 17.67 -17.40 -1.55
CA GLN A 147 18.48 -16.27 -1.10
C GLN A 147 18.36 -15.03 -2.01
N ASP A 148 18.16 -15.22 -3.32
CA ASP A 148 17.96 -14.13 -4.29
C ASP A 148 16.67 -13.36 -4.01
N PHE A 149 15.69 -13.97 -3.32
CA PHE A 149 14.40 -13.34 -3.06
C PHE A 149 14.52 -12.18 -2.06
N SER A 150 15.65 -12.10 -1.34
CA SER A 150 15.98 -10.96 -0.47
C SER A 150 16.27 -9.67 -1.25
N GLU A 151 16.46 -9.76 -2.56
CA GLU A 151 16.76 -8.64 -3.45
C GLU A 151 15.59 -8.28 -4.38
N LEU A 152 14.40 -8.83 -4.12
CA LEU A 152 13.18 -8.44 -4.80
C LEU A 152 12.72 -7.05 -4.36
N GLN A 153 12.34 -6.24 -5.35
CA GLN A 153 11.82 -4.90 -5.11
C GLN A 153 10.34 -4.96 -4.73
N PRO A 154 9.90 -4.15 -3.76
CA PRO A 154 8.49 -4.12 -3.37
C PRO A 154 7.57 -3.66 -4.49
N THR A 155 6.52 -4.45 -4.73
CA THR A 155 5.40 -4.09 -5.62
C THR A 155 4.54 -2.96 -5.03
N ILE A 156 3.58 -2.47 -5.83
CA ILE A 156 2.64 -1.42 -5.42
C ILE A 156 1.80 -1.86 -4.20
N ALA A 157 1.36 -3.12 -4.17
CA ALA A 157 0.63 -3.69 -3.04
C ALA A 157 1.40 -3.59 -1.72
N HIS A 158 2.68 -3.98 -1.71
CA HIS A 158 3.53 -3.91 -0.52
C HIS A 158 3.62 -2.49 0.05
N ARG A 159 3.68 -1.48 -0.83
CA ARG A 159 3.76 -0.07 -0.45
C ARG A 159 2.45 0.43 0.15
N TYR A 160 1.30 0.10 -0.45
CA TYR A 160 0.01 0.48 0.12
C TYR A 160 -0.28 -0.21 1.46
N ILE A 161 0.10 -1.48 1.62
CA ILE A 161 0.05 -2.17 2.92
C ILE A 161 0.93 -1.43 3.94
N SER A 162 2.13 -1.02 3.54
CA SER A 162 3.04 -0.26 4.40
C SER A 162 2.47 1.11 4.79
N PHE A 163 1.76 1.80 3.89
CA PHE A 163 1.10 3.07 4.21
C PHE A 163 -0.03 2.87 5.22
N LEU A 164 -0.84 1.82 5.07
CA LEU A 164 -1.86 1.45 6.07
C LEU A 164 -1.22 1.19 7.45
N ALA A 165 -0.07 0.52 7.49
CA ALA A 165 0.67 0.31 8.74
C ALA A 165 1.21 1.63 9.32
N ARG A 166 1.70 2.55 8.48
CA ARG A 166 2.17 3.89 8.93
C ARG A 166 1.05 4.80 9.43
N GLU A 167 -0.17 4.60 8.94
CA GLU A 167 -1.37 5.22 9.51
C GLU A 167 -1.88 4.53 10.77
N GLY A 168 -1.23 3.44 11.19
CA GLY A 168 -1.59 2.71 12.40
C GLY A 168 -2.81 1.82 12.28
N LEU A 169 -3.21 1.48 11.05
CA LEU A 169 -4.34 0.61 10.75
C LEU A 169 -3.95 -0.87 10.68
N ILE A 170 -2.65 -1.16 10.54
CA ILE A 170 -2.08 -2.52 10.52
C ILE A 170 -0.89 -2.54 11.47
N ASP A 171 -0.91 -3.48 12.41
CA ASP A 171 0.20 -3.71 13.35
C ASP A 171 0.97 -4.99 13.07
N GLU A 172 0.31 -5.93 12.39
CA GLU A 172 0.79 -7.30 12.23
C GLU A 172 0.41 -7.81 10.85
N ILE A 173 1.35 -8.51 10.22
CA ILE A 173 1.16 -9.22 8.96
C ILE A 173 1.64 -10.65 9.14
N ILE A 174 0.85 -11.59 8.63
CA ILE A 174 1.24 -13.00 8.52
C ILE A 174 1.52 -13.27 7.04
N THR A 175 2.65 -13.89 6.73
CA THR A 175 2.98 -14.22 5.34
C THR A 175 3.68 -15.57 5.20
N THR A 176 3.41 -16.22 4.07
CA THR A 176 4.09 -17.43 3.61
C THR A 176 5.21 -17.14 2.62
N ASN A 177 5.42 -15.86 2.29
CA ASN A 177 6.44 -15.43 1.34
C ASN A 177 7.82 -15.44 1.96
N TYR A 178 8.82 -15.84 1.17
CA TYR A 178 10.22 -15.86 1.57
C TYR A 178 10.91 -14.50 1.36
N ASP A 179 10.46 -13.74 0.36
CA ASP A 179 11.04 -12.46 -0.07
C ASP A 179 10.98 -11.37 0.99
N CYS A 180 11.73 -10.29 0.82
CA CYS A 180 11.84 -9.20 1.81
C CYS A 180 11.03 -7.93 1.42
N CYS A 181 10.00 -8.07 0.58
CA CYS A 181 9.30 -6.93 0.00
C CYS A 181 8.48 -6.12 1.03
N LEU A 182 7.88 -6.78 2.02
CA LEU A 182 7.08 -6.10 3.06
C LEU A 182 7.97 -5.26 3.98
N GLU A 183 9.09 -5.83 4.38
CA GLU A 183 10.12 -5.21 5.23
C GLU A 183 10.72 -4.00 4.52
N GLU A 184 11.15 -4.18 3.27
CA GLU A 184 11.76 -3.12 2.46
C GLU A 184 10.74 -2.01 2.18
N ALA A 185 9.49 -2.35 1.85
CA ALA A 185 8.42 -1.36 1.65
C ALA A 185 8.19 -0.53 2.91
N TYR A 186 8.04 -1.15 4.08
CA TYR A 186 7.74 -0.44 5.32
C TYR A 186 8.89 0.46 5.75
N ASN A 187 10.11 -0.04 5.74
CA ASN A 187 11.29 0.75 6.09
C ASN A 187 11.50 1.93 5.11
N SER A 188 11.16 1.75 3.82
CA SER A 188 11.26 2.83 2.82
C SER A 188 10.28 3.99 3.03
N THR A 189 9.24 3.80 3.85
CA THR A 189 8.26 4.86 4.13
C THR A 189 8.84 6.02 4.93
N PHE A 190 9.96 5.83 5.63
CA PHE A 190 10.53 6.82 6.53
C PHE A 190 11.55 7.72 5.81
N ILE A 191 11.26 9.03 5.77
CA ILE A 191 12.09 10.01 5.06
C ILE A 191 13.53 10.09 5.60
N ASN A 192 13.70 9.98 6.92
CA ASN A 192 15.00 10.07 7.58
C ASN A 192 15.63 8.70 7.86
N GLY A 193 15.07 7.63 7.28
CA GLY A 193 15.41 6.25 7.62
C GLY A 193 14.81 5.81 8.96
N SER A 194 14.57 4.51 9.08
CA SER A 194 14.14 3.86 10.32
C SER A 194 14.60 2.41 10.28
N GLU A 195 15.91 2.22 10.39
CA GLU A 195 16.46 0.86 10.41
C GLU A 195 15.69 0.01 11.43
N ASN A 196 15.23 -1.15 10.97
CA ASN A 196 14.54 -2.17 11.74
C ASN A 196 13.09 -1.86 12.16
N ALA A 197 12.43 -0.81 11.64
CA ALA A 197 11.00 -0.53 11.92
C ALA A 197 10.06 -1.72 11.61
N ALA A 198 10.42 -2.51 10.60
CA ALA A 198 9.82 -3.82 10.35
C ALA A 198 10.48 -4.92 11.20
N LEU A 199 9.74 -5.48 12.15
CA LEU A 199 10.18 -6.60 13.00
C LEU A 199 9.82 -7.93 12.33
N VAL A 200 10.83 -8.59 11.77
CA VAL A 200 10.68 -9.90 11.11
C VAL A 200 10.75 -11.01 12.14
N ILE A 201 9.73 -11.86 12.18
CA ILE A 201 9.62 -12.95 13.14
C ILE A 201 9.49 -14.27 12.36
N THR A 202 10.49 -15.12 12.51
CA THR A 202 10.63 -16.40 11.78
C THR A 202 10.78 -17.60 12.71
N ASP A 203 11.05 -17.38 14.00
CA ASP A 203 11.25 -18.41 15.01
C ASP A 203 10.72 -17.99 16.40
N LEU A 204 10.78 -18.92 17.36
CA LEU A 204 10.25 -18.74 18.71
C LEU A 204 11.02 -17.68 19.52
N GLU A 205 12.33 -17.55 19.30
CA GLU A 205 13.16 -16.60 20.04
C GLU A 205 12.83 -15.16 19.60
N GLU A 206 12.68 -14.94 18.30
CA GLU A 206 12.20 -13.67 17.76
C GLU A 206 10.77 -13.38 18.21
N TYR A 207 9.90 -14.38 18.20
CA TYR A 207 8.53 -14.22 18.70
C TYR A 207 8.54 -13.74 20.16
N ARG A 208 9.33 -14.36 21.03
CA ARG A 208 9.45 -13.96 22.46
C ARG A 208 9.96 -12.53 22.62
N ARG A 209 10.93 -12.13 21.79
CA ARG A 209 11.59 -10.83 21.89
C ARG A 209 10.75 -9.68 21.31
N ASP A 210 10.03 -9.93 20.22
CA ASP A 210 9.51 -8.86 19.35
C ASP A 210 7.98 -8.81 19.24
N SER A 211 7.25 -9.90 19.50
CA SER A 211 5.77 -9.93 19.32
C SER A 211 5.00 -8.94 20.19
N GLY A 212 5.48 -8.70 21.42
CA GLY A 212 4.90 -7.76 22.37
C GLY A 212 5.28 -6.29 22.15
N LYS A 213 6.14 -6.00 21.17
CA LYS A 213 6.57 -4.61 20.89
C LYS A 213 5.52 -3.86 20.06
N PHE A 214 5.33 -2.60 20.41
CA PHE A 214 4.52 -1.64 19.65
C PHE A 214 5.38 -0.53 19.02
N PHE A 215 6.54 -0.25 19.62
CA PHE A 215 7.44 0.82 19.23
C PHE A 215 8.89 0.33 19.31
N ILE A 216 9.75 0.83 18.42
CA ILE A 216 11.22 0.60 18.50
C ILE A 216 11.91 1.72 19.27
N LYS A 217 11.39 2.94 19.10
CA LYS A 217 11.73 4.16 19.83
C LYS A 217 10.41 4.86 20.15
N GLU A 218 10.40 5.76 21.13
CA GLU A 218 9.17 6.40 21.66
C GLU A 218 8.20 6.90 20.57
N ASP A 219 8.70 7.32 19.40
CA ASP A 219 7.89 7.85 18.30
C ASP A 219 7.80 6.96 17.04
N ILE A 220 8.47 5.79 16.99
CA ILE A 220 8.50 4.94 15.79
C ILE A 220 7.77 3.64 16.08
N ARG A 221 6.52 3.56 15.60
CA ARG A 221 5.71 2.34 15.62
C ARG A 221 6.39 1.26 14.80
N CYS A 222 6.42 0.03 15.32
CA CYS A 222 6.93 -1.11 14.59
C CYS A 222 5.81 -1.85 13.84
N LEU A 223 6.16 -2.46 12.70
CA LEU A 223 5.29 -3.41 12.00
C LEU A 223 5.83 -4.82 12.23
N LYS A 224 5.02 -5.71 12.79
CA LYS A 224 5.40 -7.11 13.02
C LYS A 224 5.06 -7.94 11.78
N ILE A 225 6.05 -8.64 11.23
CA ILE A 225 5.90 -9.47 10.03
C ILE A 225 6.27 -10.90 10.40
N TYR A 226 5.26 -11.74 10.55
CA TYR A 226 5.41 -13.15 10.88
C TYR A 226 5.56 -13.98 9.61
N LYS A 227 6.77 -14.48 9.35
CA LYS A 227 7.10 -15.22 8.12
C LYS A 227 7.11 -16.72 8.39
N ILE A 228 5.96 -17.34 8.18
CA ILE A 228 5.70 -18.70 8.66
C ILE A 228 6.45 -19.79 7.90
N ASN A 229 6.88 -19.52 6.65
CA ASN A 229 7.67 -20.48 5.85
C ASN A 229 9.18 -20.19 5.88
N GLY A 230 9.63 -19.09 6.48
CA GLY A 230 11.04 -18.69 6.54
C GLY A 230 11.33 -17.37 5.84
N CYS A 231 12.61 -16.98 5.78
CA CYS A 231 13.03 -15.69 5.25
C CYS A 231 14.29 -15.79 4.40
N ALA A 232 14.24 -15.27 3.17
CA ALA A 232 15.35 -15.25 2.24
C ALA A 232 16.57 -14.49 2.78
N ALA A 233 16.36 -13.38 3.50
CA ALA A 233 17.48 -12.62 4.07
C ALA A 233 18.26 -13.41 5.14
N LYS A 234 17.61 -14.34 5.85
CA LYS A 234 18.29 -15.17 6.85
C LYS A 234 19.21 -16.20 6.22
N LEU A 235 18.92 -16.70 5.02
CA LEU A 235 19.79 -17.62 4.29
C LEU A 235 21.15 -17.03 3.94
N LYS A 236 21.27 -15.70 3.90
CA LYS A 236 22.57 -15.03 3.68
C LYS A 236 23.49 -15.08 4.91
N GLN A 237 22.97 -15.51 6.08
CA GLN A 237 23.76 -15.68 7.30
C GLN A 237 24.44 -17.05 7.27
N LYS A 238 25.75 -17.09 7.55
CA LYS A 238 26.59 -18.29 7.37
C LYS A 238 26.07 -19.54 8.10
N ASP A 239 25.43 -19.35 9.25
CA ASP A 239 25.01 -20.44 10.14
C ASP A 239 23.50 -20.72 10.09
N PHE A 240 22.76 -20.11 9.15
CA PHE A 240 21.32 -20.33 9.07
C PHE A 240 21.00 -21.64 8.33
N PRO A 241 20.36 -22.62 8.98
CA PRO A 241 20.10 -23.92 8.36
C PRO A 241 19.02 -23.83 7.27
N PRO A 242 19.26 -24.31 6.03
CA PRO A 242 18.29 -24.31 4.94
C PRO A 242 16.96 -25.00 5.28
N GLU A 243 16.96 -25.95 6.21
CA GLU A 243 15.79 -26.67 6.70
C GLU A 243 14.79 -25.75 7.43
N LYS A 244 15.21 -24.54 7.83
CA LYS A 244 14.33 -23.48 8.32
C LYS A 244 13.63 -22.72 7.20
N ILE A 245 13.73 -23.16 5.94
CA ILE A 245 12.84 -22.76 4.85
C ILE A 245 11.87 -23.92 4.60
N LEU A 246 10.58 -23.72 4.86
CA LEU A 246 9.57 -24.75 4.73
C LEU A 246 9.09 -24.83 3.28
N LEU A 247 9.40 -25.93 2.59
CA LEU A 247 9.06 -26.12 1.18
C LEU A 247 8.31 -27.42 0.90
N THR A 248 8.50 -28.46 1.71
CA THR A 248 7.95 -29.79 1.42
C THR A 248 6.58 -30.00 2.05
N GLU A 249 5.78 -30.93 1.51
CA GLU A 249 4.44 -31.23 2.01
C GLU A 249 4.46 -31.60 3.51
N ARG A 250 5.43 -32.44 3.93
CA ARG A 250 5.60 -32.84 5.33
C ARG A 250 5.89 -31.66 6.25
N GLN A 251 6.82 -30.78 5.84
CA GLN A 251 7.20 -29.60 6.63
C GLN A 251 6.01 -28.65 6.81
N LEU A 252 5.22 -28.47 5.76
CA LEU A 252 4.09 -27.57 5.78
C LEU A 252 3.00 -28.11 6.71
N GLN A 253 2.53 -29.35 6.53
CA GLN A 253 1.38 -29.91 7.26
C GLN A 253 1.46 -29.79 8.79
N GLU A 254 2.63 -29.97 9.40
CA GLU A 254 2.79 -30.01 10.87
C GLU A 254 3.23 -28.67 11.47
N TRP A 255 3.37 -27.60 10.68
CA TRP A 255 4.03 -26.34 11.05
C TRP A 255 5.51 -26.50 11.47
N GLY A 256 6.08 -27.71 11.35
CA GLY A 256 7.41 -28.06 11.89
C GLY A 256 7.57 -27.65 13.36
N ASP A 257 8.74 -27.12 13.71
CA ASP A 257 9.03 -26.61 15.06
C ASP A 257 8.32 -25.26 15.38
N ARG A 258 7.43 -24.77 14.51
CA ARG A 258 6.83 -23.42 14.60
C ARG A 258 5.46 -23.45 15.26
N HIS A 259 5.34 -24.14 16.39
CA HIS A 259 4.09 -24.15 17.15
C HIS A 259 3.61 -22.73 17.54
N TRP A 260 4.55 -21.80 17.79
CA TRP A 260 4.24 -20.39 18.01
C TRP A 260 3.43 -19.75 16.87
N ALA A 261 3.74 -20.10 15.61
CA ALA A 261 3.07 -19.53 14.44
C ALA A 261 1.67 -20.09 14.29
N ARG A 262 1.50 -21.39 14.58
CA ARG A 262 0.18 -22.04 14.64
C ARG A 262 -0.70 -21.40 15.70
N ASP A 263 -0.16 -21.18 16.91
CA ASP A 263 -0.93 -20.66 18.03
C ASP A 263 -1.30 -19.18 17.82
N LEU A 264 -0.37 -18.38 17.29
CA LEU A 264 -0.65 -17.02 16.81
C LEU A 264 -1.76 -17.01 15.77
N PHE A 265 -1.66 -17.85 14.73
CA PHE A 265 -2.64 -17.88 13.65
C PHE A 265 -4.02 -18.31 14.15
N ARG A 266 -4.09 -19.29 15.06
CA ARG A 266 -5.33 -19.68 15.75
C ARG A 266 -5.92 -18.54 16.54
N ASP A 267 -5.13 -17.80 17.31
CA ASP A 267 -5.60 -16.62 18.04
C ASP A 267 -6.14 -15.54 17.10
N CYS A 268 -5.43 -15.25 15.99
CA CYS A 268 -5.91 -14.33 14.97
C CYS A 268 -7.28 -14.77 14.41
N LEU A 269 -7.45 -16.05 14.05
CA LEU A 269 -8.71 -16.58 13.53
C LEU A 269 -9.87 -16.48 14.53
N ARG A 270 -9.57 -16.56 15.83
CA ARG A 270 -10.57 -16.40 16.90
C ARG A 270 -11.02 -14.96 17.10
N SER A 271 -10.07 -14.03 17.10
CA SER A 271 -10.31 -12.69 17.65
C SER A 271 -10.33 -11.58 16.59
N ARG A 272 -9.77 -11.83 15.40
CA ARG A 272 -9.44 -10.80 14.41
C ARG A 272 -9.92 -11.17 13.01
N THR A 273 -10.16 -10.14 12.19
CA THR A 273 -10.44 -10.26 10.76
C THR A 273 -9.12 -10.55 10.02
N LEU A 274 -9.02 -11.71 9.37
CA LEU A 274 -7.93 -12.01 8.44
C LEU A 274 -8.33 -11.64 7.01
N ILE A 275 -7.45 -10.94 6.28
CA ILE A 275 -7.60 -10.69 4.85
C ILE A 275 -6.60 -11.54 4.09
N PHE A 276 -7.08 -12.56 3.38
CA PHE A 276 -6.25 -13.40 2.52
C PHE A 276 -6.04 -12.71 1.17
N SER A 277 -4.81 -12.32 0.86
CA SER A 277 -4.43 -11.64 -0.39
C SER A 277 -3.22 -12.33 -1.02
N GLY A 278 -3.28 -12.61 -2.33
CA GLY A 278 -2.26 -13.43 -3.02
C GLY A 278 -2.20 -14.88 -2.55
N PHE A 279 -3.17 -15.32 -1.74
CA PHE A 279 -3.35 -16.67 -1.27
C PHE A 279 -4.16 -17.47 -2.29
N GLY A 280 -3.69 -18.66 -2.66
CA GLY A 280 -4.35 -19.50 -3.67
C GLY A 280 -3.61 -20.81 -3.94
N SER A 281 -2.34 -20.90 -3.53
CA SER A 281 -1.57 -22.14 -3.42
C SER A 281 -2.19 -23.11 -2.41
N ASP A 282 -1.84 -24.39 -2.58
CA ASP A 282 -2.07 -25.41 -1.56
C ASP A 282 -1.09 -25.16 -0.39
N GLU A 283 -1.59 -24.53 0.66
CA GLU A 283 -0.92 -24.39 1.96
C GLU A 283 -1.73 -25.18 2.99
N PRO A 284 -1.47 -26.49 3.13
CA PRO A 284 -2.30 -27.39 3.94
C PRO A 284 -2.44 -26.89 5.37
N GLN A 285 -1.38 -26.37 5.97
CA GLN A 285 -1.34 -25.92 7.36
C GLN A 285 -2.24 -24.74 7.65
N VAL A 286 -2.35 -23.81 6.71
CA VAL A 286 -3.25 -22.66 6.80
C VAL A 286 -4.68 -23.16 6.75
N ARG A 287 -5.00 -23.96 5.72
CA ARG A 287 -6.34 -24.51 5.53
C ARG A 287 -6.78 -25.36 6.72
N HIS A 288 -5.98 -26.35 7.12
CA HIS A 288 -6.32 -27.26 8.21
C HIS A 288 -6.53 -26.51 9.53
N THR A 289 -5.71 -25.50 9.82
CA THR A 289 -5.90 -24.69 11.03
C THR A 289 -7.19 -23.88 10.98
N VAL A 290 -7.55 -23.30 9.84
CA VAL A 290 -8.84 -22.60 9.68
C VAL A 290 -10.02 -23.55 9.89
N LEU A 291 -9.96 -24.76 9.33
CA LEU A 291 -11.01 -25.77 9.49
C LEU A 291 -11.18 -26.19 10.96
N GLN A 292 -10.07 -26.43 11.67
CA GLN A 292 -10.10 -26.74 13.10
C GLN A 292 -10.75 -25.62 13.94
N ILE A 293 -10.45 -24.36 13.63
CA ILE A 293 -11.09 -23.22 14.33
C ILE A 293 -12.58 -23.10 13.97
N ALA A 294 -12.97 -23.40 12.72
CA ALA A 294 -14.38 -23.46 12.34
C ALA A 294 -15.13 -24.56 13.12
N GLU A 295 -14.55 -25.74 13.27
CA GLU A 295 -15.10 -26.83 14.09
C GLU A 295 -15.22 -26.43 15.58
N GLU A 296 -14.24 -25.70 16.11
CA GLU A 296 -14.28 -25.15 17.47
C GLU A 296 -15.49 -24.22 17.69
N PHE A 297 -15.77 -23.33 16.73
CA PHE A 297 -16.95 -22.46 16.79
C PHE A 297 -18.26 -23.26 16.71
N GLN A 298 -18.33 -24.23 15.80
CA GLN A 298 -19.50 -25.08 15.65
C GLN A 298 -19.84 -25.82 16.95
N ASN A 299 -18.84 -26.42 17.59
CA ASN A 299 -19.00 -27.14 18.86
C ASN A 299 -19.45 -26.19 19.99
N SER A 300 -18.89 -24.98 20.02
CA SER A 300 -19.25 -23.96 21.02
C SER A 300 -20.70 -23.47 20.87
N GLU A 301 -21.20 -23.31 19.64
CA GLU A 301 -22.60 -22.95 19.39
C GLU A 301 -23.56 -24.08 19.80
N CYS A 302 -23.19 -25.35 19.57
CA CYS A 302 -23.96 -26.52 19.99
C CYS A 302 -24.07 -26.65 21.52
N ILE A 303 -22.99 -26.42 22.26
CA ILE A 303 -22.95 -26.53 23.73
C ILE A 303 -23.82 -25.45 24.40
N ASN A 304 -23.86 -24.23 23.85
CA ASN A 304 -24.61 -23.12 24.41
C ASN A 304 -26.13 -23.20 24.22
N GLY A 305 -26.67 -24.33 23.75
CA GLY A 305 -28.11 -24.59 23.66
C GLY A 305 -28.87 -23.64 22.73
N ARG A 306 -28.17 -22.83 21.93
CA ARG A 306 -28.77 -22.00 20.88
C ARG A 306 -29.25 -22.92 19.76
N ARG A 307 -30.44 -23.50 19.95
CA ARG A 307 -31.10 -24.27 18.90
C ARG A 307 -31.20 -23.41 17.62
N PRO A 308 -31.06 -23.99 16.41
CA PRO A 308 -31.13 -23.29 15.11
C PRO A 308 -32.48 -22.62 14.76
N GLY A 309 -33.35 -22.35 15.74
CA GLY A 309 -34.70 -21.80 15.55
C GLY A 309 -35.15 -20.81 16.62
N GLY A 310 -34.26 -20.37 17.53
CA GLY A 310 -34.59 -19.34 18.51
C GLY A 310 -34.89 -17.99 17.85
N ARG A 311 -36.09 -17.45 18.06
CA ARG A 311 -36.64 -16.25 17.39
C ARG A 311 -35.77 -14.97 17.49
N GLN A 312 -34.71 -14.93 18.30
CA GLN A 312 -33.77 -13.81 18.41
C GLN A 312 -32.51 -13.91 17.51
N ALA A 313 -32.20 -15.07 16.91
CA ALA A 313 -31.04 -15.23 16.02
C ALA A 313 -31.28 -14.72 14.58
N LYS A 314 -32.43 -14.10 14.31
CA LYS A 314 -32.94 -13.88 12.96
C LYS A 314 -32.35 -12.68 12.20
N GLN A 315 -31.29 -12.00 12.65
CA GLN A 315 -30.93 -10.70 12.04
C GLN A 315 -29.46 -10.32 11.84
N ARG A 316 -28.45 -11.11 12.23
CA ARG A 316 -27.04 -10.74 11.95
C ARG A 316 -26.31 -11.85 11.21
N SER A 317 -26.02 -11.58 9.93
CA SER A 317 -25.20 -12.43 9.07
C SER A 317 -23.80 -12.65 9.68
N CYS A 318 -23.28 -13.87 9.62
CA CYS A 318 -21.98 -14.24 10.20
C CYS A 318 -20.83 -13.42 9.61
N TRP A 319 -20.98 -12.91 8.39
CA TRP A 319 -20.01 -12.05 7.69
C TRP A 319 -19.83 -10.67 8.35
N ASN A 320 -20.71 -10.31 9.28
CA ASN A 320 -20.60 -9.12 10.13
C ASN A 320 -19.92 -9.40 11.48
N LEU A 321 -19.52 -10.63 11.77
CA LEU A 321 -18.74 -10.95 12.97
C LEU A 321 -17.33 -10.34 12.89
N PRO A 322 -16.72 -9.93 14.02
CA PRO A 322 -15.43 -9.25 14.04
C PRO A 322 -14.25 -10.05 13.50
N ASN A 323 -14.37 -11.39 13.45
CA ASN A 323 -13.36 -12.31 12.94
C ASN A 323 -13.72 -12.91 11.57
N ALA A 324 -14.79 -12.44 10.93
CA ALA A 324 -15.19 -12.95 9.62
C ALA A 324 -14.07 -12.70 8.58
N PRO A 325 -13.59 -13.74 7.88
CA PRO A 325 -12.47 -13.59 6.96
C PRO A 325 -12.87 -12.81 5.71
N PHE A 326 -11.88 -12.18 5.09
CA PHE A 326 -11.97 -11.58 3.76
C PHE A 326 -11.02 -12.28 2.80
N ILE A 327 -11.41 -12.41 1.53
CA ILE A 327 -10.57 -12.98 0.47
C ILE A 327 -10.49 -12.01 -0.69
N ALA A 328 -9.27 -11.71 -1.14
CA ALA A 328 -8.97 -11.00 -2.37
C ALA A 328 -8.34 -11.98 -3.38
N ALA A 329 -9.16 -12.50 -4.29
CA ALA A 329 -8.77 -13.47 -5.29
C ALA A 329 -8.41 -12.79 -6.62
N TYR A 330 -7.33 -13.27 -7.25
CA TYR A 330 -6.86 -12.77 -8.54
C TYR A 330 -7.84 -13.06 -9.68
N GLU A 331 -8.35 -14.29 -9.74
CA GLU A 331 -9.27 -14.73 -10.79
C GLU A 331 -10.73 -14.40 -10.45
N CYS A 332 -11.63 -14.52 -11.43
CA CYS A 332 -13.08 -14.37 -11.21
C CYS A 332 -13.64 -15.42 -10.24
N ASN A 333 -13.04 -16.62 -10.25
CA ASN A 333 -13.46 -17.76 -9.45
C ASN A 333 -12.51 -17.94 -8.26
N LEU A 334 -13.07 -18.41 -7.15
CA LEU A 334 -12.29 -18.79 -5.99
C LEU A 334 -11.60 -20.13 -6.20
N THR A 335 -10.42 -20.29 -5.62
CA THR A 335 -9.75 -21.59 -5.54
C THR A 335 -10.49 -22.49 -4.54
N PHE A 336 -10.26 -23.80 -4.64
CA PHE A 336 -10.87 -24.78 -3.72
C PHE A 336 -10.60 -24.44 -2.25
N ASN A 337 -9.35 -24.08 -1.89
CA ASN A 337 -8.98 -23.73 -0.52
C ASN A 337 -9.70 -22.46 -0.04
N GLN A 338 -9.82 -21.45 -0.90
CA GLN A 338 -10.55 -20.22 -0.57
C GLN A 338 -12.04 -20.51 -0.32
N VAL A 339 -12.66 -21.35 -1.16
CA VAL A 339 -14.06 -21.78 -0.97
C VAL A 339 -14.20 -22.55 0.34
N GLN A 340 -13.30 -23.48 0.65
CA GLN A 340 -13.36 -24.25 1.90
C GLN A 340 -13.28 -23.36 3.14
N ILE A 341 -12.37 -22.38 3.17
CA ILE A 341 -12.26 -21.42 4.29
C ILE A 341 -13.60 -20.72 4.53
N LEU A 342 -14.20 -20.16 3.47
CA LEU A 342 -15.45 -19.42 3.59
C LEU A 342 -16.63 -20.33 3.95
N HIS A 343 -16.71 -21.50 3.32
CA HIS A 343 -17.81 -22.43 3.52
C HIS A 343 -17.81 -22.99 4.94
N SER A 344 -16.65 -23.40 5.46
CA SER A 344 -16.53 -23.89 6.83
C SER A 344 -16.84 -22.81 7.86
N TYR A 345 -16.41 -21.55 7.62
CA TYR A 345 -16.79 -20.43 8.48
C TYR A 345 -18.30 -20.20 8.50
N ALA A 346 -18.97 -20.27 7.34
CA ALA A 346 -20.42 -20.10 7.23
C ALA A 346 -21.19 -21.24 7.91
N ILE A 347 -20.76 -22.50 7.73
CA ILE A 347 -21.32 -23.67 8.42
C ILE A 347 -21.21 -23.50 9.93
N ALA A 348 -20.03 -23.13 10.42
CA ALA A 348 -19.75 -23.01 11.85
C ALA A 348 -20.64 -21.99 12.59
N HIS A 349 -21.23 -21.05 11.84
CA HIS A 349 -22.11 -20.00 12.37
C HIS A 349 -23.56 -20.11 11.86
N ASN A 350 -23.94 -21.27 11.31
CA ASN A 350 -25.29 -21.55 10.83
C ASN A 350 -25.84 -20.50 9.82
N ASP A 351 -24.97 -19.88 8.99
CA ASP A 351 -25.40 -18.92 7.96
C ASP A 351 -25.69 -19.64 6.63
N SER A 352 -26.38 -18.94 5.74
CA SER A 352 -26.74 -19.47 4.43
C SER A 352 -25.51 -19.68 3.55
N LEU A 353 -25.40 -20.90 3.01
CA LEU A 353 -24.38 -21.31 2.02
C LEU A 353 -24.71 -20.86 0.59
N ALA A 354 -25.75 -20.03 0.42
CA ALA A 354 -26.06 -19.46 -0.89
C ALA A 354 -24.85 -18.64 -1.39
N TYR A 355 -24.53 -18.80 -2.68
CA TYR A 355 -23.37 -18.16 -3.31
C TYR A 355 -23.27 -16.66 -3.00
N CYS A 356 -24.38 -15.92 -3.10
CA CYS A 356 -24.40 -14.48 -2.83
C CYS A 356 -24.03 -14.12 -1.38
N ASN A 357 -24.25 -15.01 -0.41
CA ASN A 357 -23.89 -14.81 0.99
C ASN A 357 -22.40 -15.08 1.22
N ILE A 358 -21.87 -16.18 0.67
CA ILE A 358 -20.43 -16.52 0.75
C ILE A 358 -19.57 -15.39 0.15
N HIS A 359 -20.06 -14.75 -0.91
CA HIS A 359 -19.35 -13.66 -1.58
C HIS A 359 -19.46 -12.29 -0.91
N LYS A 360 -20.05 -12.18 0.30
CA LYS A 360 -20.13 -10.92 1.05
C LYS A 360 -18.74 -10.33 1.28
N ASN A 361 -17.81 -11.10 1.83
CA ASN A 361 -16.46 -10.64 2.17
C ASN A 361 -15.40 -11.04 1.13
N VAL A 362 -15.82 -11.22 -0.12
CA VAL A 362 -14.95 -11.69 -1.20
C VAL A 362 -14.82 -10.65 -2.29
N PHE A 363 -13.59 -10.38 -2.70
CA PHE A 363 -13.24 -9.61 -3.89
C PHE A 363 -12.63 -10.57 -4.92
N THR A 364 -13.12 -10.55 -6.14
CA THR A 364 -12.59 -11.40 -7.24
C THR A 364 -12.28 -10.55 -8.46
N GLY A 365 -11.72 -11.18 -9.50
CA GLY A 365 -11.53 -10.55 -10.81
C GLY A 365 -12.82 -9.95 -11.42
N ALA A 366 -13.99 -10.44 -11.03
CA ALA A 366 -15.28 -9.88 -11.44
C ALA A 366 -15.62 -8.52 -10.81
N ASP A 367 -14.90 -8.13 -9.76
CA ASP A 367 -15.01 -6.84 -9.09
C ASP A 367 -13.95 -5.83 -9.59
N ALA A 368 -13.00 -6.25 -10.45
CA ALA A 368 -11.89 -5.41 -10.90
C ALA A 368 -12.35 -4.12 -11.60
N LYS A 369 -13.34 -4.21 -12.50
CA LYS A 369 -13.91 -3.05 -13.21
C LYS A 369 -14.71 -2.12 -12.31
N ASP A 370 -15.33 -2.67 -11.27
CA ASP A 370 -16.08 -1.90 -10.27
C ASP A 370 -15.11 -1.13 -9.34
N LEU A 371 -13.91 -1.67 -9.11
CA LEU A 371 -12.83 -1.03 -8.35
C LEU A 371 -12.06 -0.01 -9.19
N ASP A 372 -11.76 -0.35 -10.45
CA ASP A 372 -11.07 0.51 -11.39
C ASP A 372 -11.61 0.33 -12.82
N PRO A 373 -12.41 1.29 -13.32
CA PRO A 373 -12.99 1.23 -14.66
C PRO A 373 -11.97 1.16 -15.80
N GLY A 374 -10.70 1.51 -15.54
CA GLY A 374 -9.62 1.44 -16.54
C GLY A 374 -9.12 0.02 -16.82
N ILE A 375 -9.45 -0.95 -15.97
CA ILE A 375 -8.99 -2.33 -16.11
C ILE A 375 -9.76 -3.03 -17.23
N LYS A 376 -9.02 -3.52 -18.23
CA LYS A 376 -9.57 -4.29 -19.35
C LYS A 376 -9.74 -5.77 -19.00
N ASP A 377 -8.81 -6.30 -18.22
CA ASP A 377 -8.76 -7.71 -17.85
C ASP A 377 -9.80 -8.07 -16.79
N SER A 378 -10.19 -9.34 -16.75
CA SER A 378 -11.10 -9.86 -15.73
C SER A 378 -10.36 -10.36 -14.49
N CYS A 379 -9.17 -9.82 -14.19
CA CYS A 379 -8.35 -10.22 -13.04
C CYS A 379 -8.19 -9.06 -12.08
N LEU A 380 -8.20 -9.35 -10.78
CA LEU A 380 -7.99 -8.38 -9.71
C LEU A 380 -6.57 -8.54 -9.16
N SER A 381 -5.64 -7.71 -9.62
CA SER A 381 -4.28 -7.73 -9.07
C SER A 381 -4.28 -7.29 -7.60
N ALA A 382 -3.30 -7.80 -6.84
CA ALA A 382 -3.08 -7.36 -5.46
C ALA A 382 -2.80 -5.85 -5.40
N ASP A 383 -2.08 -5.31 -6.39
CA ASP A 383 -1.75 -3.89 -6.49
C ASP A 383 -3.01 -3.02 -6.52
N VAL A 384 -3.96 -3.34 -7.40
CA VAL A 384 -5.24 -2.62 -7.52
C VAL A 384 -6.06 -2.76 -6.24
N PHE A 385 -6.16 -3.98 -5.72
CA PHE A 385 -6.94 -4.24 -4.50
C PHE A 385 -6.42 -3.40 -3.31
N TRP A 386 -5.12 -3.46 -3.03
CA TRP A 386 -4.52 -2.74 -1.90
C TRP A 386 -4.48 -1.23 -2.13
N GLU A 387 -4.34 -0.75 -3.36
CA GLU A 387 -4.52 0.66 -3.71
C GLU A 387 -5.90 1.16 -3.27
N LYS A 388 -6.97 0.47 -3.68
CA LYS A 388 -8.34 0.91 -3.40
C LYS A 388 -8.69 0.79 -1.92
N VAL A 389 -8.17 -0.22 -1.22
CA VAL A 389 -8.29 -0.35 0.25
C VAL A 389 -7.61 0.83 0.94
N TYR A 390 -6.37 1.15 0.57
CA TYR A 390 -5.64 2.30 1.12
C TYR A 390 -6.36 3.62 0.85
N GLN A 391 -6.81 3.87 -0.39
CA GLN A 391 -7.53 5.09 -0.74
C GLN A 391 -8.78 5.27 0.12
N ALA A 392 -9.58 4.21 0.27
CA ALA A 392 -10.79 4.28 1.08
C ALA A 392 -10.48 4.50 2.58
N ALA A 393 -9.48 3.81 3.11
CA ALA A 393 -9.03 3.99 4.49
C ALA A 393 -8.49 5.40 4.77
N PHE A 394 -7.66 5.94 3.86
CA PHE A 394 -7.12 7.28 3.97
C PHE A 394 -8.23 8.34 4.02
N TRP A 395 -9.24 8.25 3.16
CA TRP A 395 -10.34 9.23 3.17
C TRP A 395 -11.21 9.13 4.41
N GLN A 396 -11.36 7.93 4.99
CA GLN A 396 -12.05 7.77 6.27
C GLN A 396 -11.21 8.33 7.44
N LEU A 397 -9.88 8.18 7.41
CA LEU A 397 -8.95 8.83 8.35
C LEU A 397 -9.06 10.34 8.24
N PHE A 398 -9.00 10.88 7.03
CA PHE A 398 -9.13 12.31 6.75
C PHE A 398 -10.45 12.89 7.28
N LYS A 399 -11.58 12.20 7.07
CA LYS A 399 -12.87 12.59 7.66
C LYS A 399 -12.84 12.61 9.18
N LYS A 400 -12.19 11.62 9.81
CA LYS A 400 -12.00 11.62 11.27
C LYS A 400 -11.17 12.81 11.72
N CYS A 401 -10.10 13.16 11.01
CA CYS A 401 -9.26 14.34 11.27
C CYS A 401 -9.99 15.68 11.11
N CYS A 402 -11.18 15.71 10.53
CA CYS A 402 -11.99 16.94 10.40
C CYS A 402 -13.07 17.05 11.49
N ARG A 403 -13.09 16.16 12.49
CA ARG A 403 -14.08 16.19 13.57
C ARG A 403 -13.72 17.20 14.67
N PRO A 404 -14.70 17.68 15.47
CA PRO A 404 -14.49 18.71 16.50
C PRO A 404 -13.39 18.42 17.54
N ASP A 405 -13.16 17.14 17.84
CA ASP A 405 -12.23 16.64 18.85
C ASP A 405 -10.77 16.52 18.36
N THR A 406 -10.45 17.09 17.19
CA THR A 406 -9.14 16.89 16.55
C THR A 406 -8.25 18.12 16.56
N PRO A 407 -6.91 17.95 16.50
CA PRO A 407 -5.98 19.07 16.40
C PRO A 407 -6.23 19.99 15.21
N PHE A 408 -6.70 19.44 14.08
CA PHE A 408 -6.99 20.22 12.88
C PHE A 408 -8.21 21.12 13.06
N TYR A 409 -9.30 20.59 13.65
CA TYR A 409 -10.47 21.39 13.96
C TYR A 409 -10.13 22.51 14.94
N ALA A 410 -9.42 22.20 16.04
CA ALA A 410 -8.99 23.18 17.02
C ALA A 410 -8.12 24.29 16.41
N TYR A 411 -7.23 23.93 15.47
CA TYR A 411 -6.44 24.90 14.73
C TYR A 411 -7.33 25.82 13.87
N LEU A 412 -8.27 25.26 13.10
CA LEU A 412 -9.13 26.04 12.21
C LEU A 412 -10.15 26.91 12.95
N SER A 413 -10.77 26.39 14.01
CA SER A 413 -11.77 27.14 14.79
C SER A 413 -11.19 28.39 15.44
N SER A 414 -9.87 28.44 15.63
CA SER A 414 -9.17 29.63 16.13
C SER A 414 -9.00 30.76 15.11
N CYS A 415 -9.16 30.48 13.80
CA CYS A 415 -8.90 31.45 12.74
C CYS A 415 -9.99 31.56 11.66
N ILE A 416 -10.94 30.63 11.58
CA ILE A 416 -12.00 30.62 10.57
C ILE A 416 -13.38 30.37 11.22
N HIS A 417 -14.34 31.21 10.86
CA HIS A 417 -15.76 31.00 11.14
C HIS A 417 -16.57 31.20 9.85
N PRO A 418 -17.58 30.35 9.53
CA PRO A 418 -18.05 29.16 10.27
C PRO A 418 -17.26 27.87 9.94
N VAL A 419 -16.54 27.32 10.91
CA VAL A 419 -15.68 26.12 10.71
C VAL A 419 -16.46 24.85 10.38
N ASP A 420 -17.61 24.62 11.00
CA ASP A 420 -18.40 23.39 10.80
C ASP A 420 -18.95 23.30 9.37
N ALA A 421 -19.51 24.40 8.87
CA ALA A 421 -19.99 24.49 7.49
C ALA A 421 -18.83 24.31 6.49
N LEU A 422 -17.68 24.95 6.76
CA LEU A 422 -16.48 24.79 5.94
C LEU A 422 -16.01 23.33 5.89
N LEU A 423 -15.88 22.67 7.04
CA LEU A 423 -15.40 21.28 7.11
C LEU A 423 -16.40 20.29 6.50
N SER A 424 -17.70 20.54 6.62
CA SER A 424 -18.74 19.77 5.93
C SER A 424 -18.57 19.86 4.41
N ASP A 425 -18.47 21.07 3.86
CA ASP A 425 -18.30 21.27 2.41
C ASP A 425 -16.96 20.73 1.91
N PHE A 426 -15.90 20.94 2.68
CA PHE A 426 -14.55 20.47 2.39
C PHE A 426 -14.47 18.93 2.33
N THR A 427 -15.02 18.25 3.33
CA THR A 427 -15.04 16.77 3.38
C THR A 427 -15.95 16.19 2.31
N ASN A 428 -17.10 16.81 2.02
CA ASN A 428 -17.99 16.42 0.93
C ASN A 428 -17.36 16.66 -0.45
N TRP A 429 -16.51 17.66 -0.59
CA TRP A 429 -15.77 17.93 -1.82
C TRP A 429 -14.67 16.89 -2.08
N LEU A 430 -13.84 16.56 -1.08
CA LEU A 430 -12.76 15.58 -1.24
C LEU A 430 -13.24 14.13 -1.20
N ALA A 431 -14.15 13.80 -0.29
CA ALA A 431 -14.53 12.42 0.01
C ALA A 431 -16.06 12.27 0.15
N PRO A 432 -16.84 12.55 -0.90
CA PRO A 432 -18.29 12.41 -0.86
C PRO A 432 -18.70 10.98 -0.53
N ALA A 433 -19.85 10.78 0.13
CA ALA A 433 -20.31 9.45 0.56
C ALA A 433 -20.44 8.43 -0.59
N LYS A 434 -20.71 8.89 -1.82
CA LYS A 434 -20.83 8.04 -3.02
C LYS A 434 -19.49 7.68 -3.68
N ALA A 435 -18.37 8.25 -3.23
CA ALA A 435 -17.03 7.99 -3.76
C ALA A 435 -16.13 7.44 -2.65
N PRO A 436 -16.13 6.11 -2.41
CA PRO A 436 -15.36 5.52 -1.31
C PRO A 436 -13.86 5.76 -1.45
N PHE A 437 -13.34 5.92 -2.67
CA PHE A 437 -11.92 6.18 -2.97
C PHE A 437 -11.59 7.68 -3.06
N GLY A 438 -12.53 8.54 -2.64
CA GLY A 438 -12.45 10.00 -2.78
C GLY A 438 -12.69 10.49 -4.20
N ARG A 439 -12.78 11.81 -4.33
CA ARG A 439 -13.00 12.50 -5.61
C ARG A 439 -11.74 12.54 -6.47
N PHE A 440 -10.56 12.55 -5.84
CA PHE A 440 -9.27 12.67 -6.51
C PHE A 440 -8.33 11.52 -6.10
N PRO A 441 -8.62 10.27 -6.52
CA PRO A 441 -7.76 9.13 -6.20
C PRO A 441 -6.31 9.33 -6.68
N GLN A 442 -6.08 10.16 -7.71
CA GLN A 442 -4.77 10.53 -8.22
C GLN A 442 -3.85 11.21 -7.19
N LEU A 443 -4.42 11.84 -6.15
CA LEU A 443 -3.63 12.38 -5.03
C LEU A 443 -2.90 11.26 -4.26
N LEU A 444 -3.50 10.07 -4.24
CA LEU A 444 -3.08 8.92 -3.47
C LEU A 444 -2.49 7.80 -4.35
N ALA A 445 -2.56 7.95 -5.67
CA ALA A 445 -1.91 7.07 -6.63
C ALA A 445 -0.39 7.17 -6.50
N LEU A 446 0.31 6.04 -6.60
CA LEU A 446 1.76 5.99 -6.65
C LEU A 446 2.28 6.46 -8.01
N ASP A 447 3.36 7.22 -7.96
CA ASP A 447 4.18 7.50 -9.13
C ASP A 447 5.00 6.29 -9.57
N ASN A 448 5.13 6.09 -10.88
CA ASN A 448 5.84 4.93 -11.45
C ASN A 448 7.34 4.89 -11.15
N HIS A 449 7.97 6.04 -10.88
CA HIS A 449 9.43 6.12 -10.70
C HIS A 449 9.85 6.08 -9.24
N LEU A 450 9.23 6.93 -8.42
CA LEU A 450 9.59 7.07 -7.00
C LEU A 450 8.70 6.23 -6.10
N HIS A 451 7.59 5.70 -6.59
CA HIS A 451 6.62 4.95 -5.79
C HIS A 451 6.18 5.68 -4.51
N VAL A 452 6.02 7.00 -4.63
CA VAL A 452 5.43 7.87 -3.60
C VAL A 452 4.13 8.45 -4.13
N THR A 453 3.20 8.76 -3.24
CA THR A 453 1.93 9.39 -3.66
C THR A 453 2.15 10.82 -4.13
N THR A 454 1.29 11.31 -5.03
CA THR A 454 1.31 12.72 -5.46
C THR A 454 1.23 13.66 -4.25
N LEU A 455 0.35 13.36 -3.29
CA LEU A 455 0.23 14.13 -2.06
C LEU A 455 1.54 14.10 -1.25
N THR A 456 2.20 12.96 -1.12
CA THR A 456 3.49 12.89 -0.40
C THR A 456 4.55 13.74 -1.09
N LYS A 457 4.65 13.72 -2.42
CA LYS A 457 5.58 14.59 -3.18
C LYS A 457 5.33 16.07 -2.84
N TRP A 458 4.07 16.46 -2.81
CA TRP A 458 3.66 17.83 -2.51
C TRP A 458 4.03 18.22 -1.08
N ILE A 459 3.68 17.40 -0.09
CA ILE A 459 4.01 17.68 1.32
C ILE A 459 5.53 17.67 1.55
N ASN A 460 6.29 16.79 0.88
CA ASN A 460 7.75 16.78 0.98
C ASN A 460 8.37 18.09 0.48
N CYS A 461 7.88 18.63 -0.65
CA CYS A 461 8.30 19.94 -1.14
C CYS A 461 7.96 21.06 -0.15
N ILE A 462 6.75 21.04 0.40
CA ILE A 462 6.28 22.04 1.39
C ILE A 462 7.12 22.01 2.67
N ARG A 463 7.55 20.81 3.12
CA ARG A 463 8.23 20.62 4.41
C ARG A 463 9.73 20.81 4.34
N TYR A 464 10.38 20.46 3.23
CA TYR A 464 11.84 20.42 3.17
C TYR A 464 12.45 21.27 2.05
N SER A 465 11.61 21.85 1.18
CA SER A 465 12.03 22.49 -0.07
C SER A 465 12.96 21.60 -0.89
N ARG A 466 12.52 20.35 -1.12
CA ARG A 466 13.21 19.34 -1.92
C ARG A 466 12.21 18.66 -2.85
N THR A 467 12.53 18.57 -4.14
CA THR A 467 11.78 17.75 -5.11
C THR A 467 12.08 16.27 -4.93
N TYR A 468 13.30 15.94 -4.51
CA TYR A 468 13.72 14.58 -4.28
C TYR A 468 13.03 14.01 -3.03
N CYS A 469 12.32 12.89 -3.23
CA CYS A 469 11.82 12.02 -2.18
C CYS A 469 12.55 10.69 -2.31
N ASN A 470 12.91 10.09 -1.17
CA ASN A 470 13.38 8.71 -1.19
C ASN A 470 12.28 7.81 -1.79
N PRO A 471 12.63 6.83 -2.64
CA PRO A 471 11.64 5.92 -3.19
C PRO A 471 10.84 5.23 -2.08
N GLY A 472 9.51 5.22 -2.20
CA GLY A 472 8.62 4.64 -1.18
C GLY A 472 8.32 5.50 0.03
N ALA A 473 8.93 6.69 0.16
CA ALA A 473 8.66 7.60 1.26
C ALA A 473 7.15 7.92 1.41
N TYR A 474 6.71 8.05 2.66
CA TYR A 474 5.33 8.33 3.01
C TYR A 474 5.24 9.31 4.18
N LEU A 475 4.24 10.19 4.14
CA LEU A 475 3.95 11.14 5.21
C LEU A 475 2.55 10.83 5.77
N PRO A 476 2.45 10.07 6.86
CA PRO A 476 1.17 9.66 7.40
C PRO A 476 0.40 10.85 7.98
N LEU A 477 -0.91 10.82 7.81
CA LEU A 477 -1.83 11.80 8.37
C LEU A 477 -1.75 11.80 9.90
N LEU A 478 -1.57 10.62 10.51
CA LEU A 478 -1.43 10.46 11.97
C LEU A 478 -0.27 11.30 12.56
N GLU A 479 0.87 11.42 11.86
CA GLU A 479 2.03 12.19 12.35
C GLU A 479 1.93 13.69 12.11
N LYS A 480 1.10 14.08 11.13
CA LYS A 480 0.93 15.48 10.69
C LYS A 480 -0.56 15.82 10.56
N PRO A 481 -1.33 15.75 11.66
CA PRO A 481 -2.78 15.87 11.63
C PRO A 481 -3.27 17.26 11.22
N VAL A 482 -2.43 18.30 11.31
CA VAL A 482 -2.77 19.68 10.90
C VAL A 482 -2.26 20.01 9.50
N LEU A 483 -0.97 19.74 9.23
CA LEU A 483 -0.31 20.16 7.98
C LEU A 483 -1.00 19.59 6.74
N LEU A 484 -1.24 18.29 6.72
CA LEU A 484 -1.77 17.62 5.53
C LEU A 484 -3.21 18.09 5.23
N PRO A 485 -4.16 18.10 6.19
CA PRO A 485 -5.49 18.64 5.95
C PRO A 485 -5.48 20.13 5.59
N LEU A 486 -4.54 20.91 6.11
CA LEU A 486 -4.41 22.33 5.77
C LEU A 486 -3.99 22.56 4.32
N VAL A 487 -3.05 21.76 3.80
CA VAL A 487 -2.67 21.79 2.38
C VAL A 487 -3.87 21.40 1.50
N LEU A 488 -4.60 20.35 1.89
CA LEU A 488 -5.83 19.95 1.20
C LEU A 488 -6.91 21.06 1.25
N LEU A 489 -7.04 21.80 2.35
CA LEU A 489 -7.98 22.90 2.49
C LEU A 489 -7.62 24.08 1.57
N ILE A 490 -6.32 24.40 1.44
CA ILE A 490 -5.86 25.40 0.48
C ILE A 490 -6.22 24.96 -0.95
N LEU A 491 -6.05 23.68 -1.29
CA LEU A 491 -6.46 23.16 -2.59
C LEU A 491 -7.97 23.25 -2.80
N PHE A 492 -8.78 23.00 -1.77
CA PHE A 492 -10.23 23.21 -1.82
C PHE A 492 -10.58 24.67 -2.14
N PHE A 493 -9.94 25.64 -1.47
CA PHE A 493 -10.14 27.06 -1.79
C PHE A 493 -9.69 27.42 -3.21
N VAL A 494 -8.55 26.91 -3.67
CA VAL A 494 -8.06 27.22 -5.01
C VAL A 494 -8.94 26.59 -6.09
N ALA A 495 -9.33 25.33 -5.91
CA ALA A 495 -10.12 24.59 -6.87
C ALA A 495 -11.55 25.13 -6.98
N GLY A 496 -12.18 25.42 -5.84
CA GLY A 496 -13.57 25.87 -5.83
C GLY A 496 -14.55 24.86 -6.39
N ASN A 497 -15.34 25.31 -7.36
CA ASN A 497 -16.32 24.49 -8.05
C ASN A 497 -15.71 23.48 -9.02
N ARG A 498 -14.38 23.51 -9.23
CA ARG A 498 -13.67 22.51 -10.03
C ARG A 498 -13.81 21.14 -9.38
N ARG A 499 -14.18 20.15 -10.19
CA ARG A 499 -14.40 18.77 -9.72
C ARG A 499 -13.55 17.75 -10.48
N LYS A 500 -12.75 18.19 -11.44
CA LYS A 500 -11.89 17.34 -12.26
C LYS A 500 -10.44 17.43 -11.80
N TRP A 501 -9.73 16.32 -11.85
CA TRP A 501 -8.33 16.22 -11.44
C TRP A 501 -7.44 17.16 -12.26
N GLU A 502 -7.65 17.23 -13.58
CA GLU A 502 -6.83 18.02 -14.51
C GLU A 502 -6.89 19.51 -14.17
N GLU A 503 -8.04 19.98 -13.68
CA GLU A 503 -8.25 21.38 -13.30
C GLU A 503 -7.52 21.74 -12.00
N ILE A 504 -7.35 20.78 -11.09
CA ILE A 504 -6.55 20.91 -9.86
C ILE A 504 -5.06 20.82 -10.21
N ASN A 505 -4.68 19.85 -11.03
CA ASN A 505 -3.29 19.65 -11.41
C ASN A 505 -2.73 20.84 -12.22
N ARG A 506 -3.58 21.60 -12.93
CA ARG A 506 -3.17 22.83 -13.64
C ARG A 506 -2.87 24.02 -12.70
N VAL A 507 -3.45 24.05 -11.51
CA VAL A 507 -3.26 25.15 -10.54
C VAL A 507 -2.15 24.87 -9.55
N VAL A 508 -1.54 23.69 -9.60
CA VAL A 508 -0.42 23.29 -8.75
C VAL A 508 0.78 22.99 -9.65
N CYS A 509 1.97 23.45 -9.25
CA CYS A 509 3.20 22.92 -9.82
C CYS A 509 4.28 22.79 -8.74
N ILE A 510 5.28 21.97 -9.05
CA ILE A 510 6.53 21.93 -8.33
C ILE A 510 7.59 22.51 -9.25
N GLU A 511 8.15 23.66 -8.89
CA GLU A 511 9.22 24.32 -9.64
C GLU A 511 10.33 24.69 -8.65
N ASN A 512 11.58 24.35 -9.00
CA ASN A 512 12.76 24.64 -8.18
C ASN A 512 12.65 24.19 -6.71
N ASN A 513 12.08 23.01 -6.47
CA ASN A 513 11.84 22.45 -5.13
C ASN A 513 10.78 23.18 -4.29
N LEU A 514 10.00 24.09 -4.88
CA LEU A 514 8.90 24.76 -4.22
C LEU A 514 7.56 24.26 -4.73
N PHE A 515 6.60 24.16 -3.81
CA PHE A 515 5.20 23.92 -4.13
C PHE A 515 4.52 25.26 -4.42
N ILE A 516 4.03 25.44 -5.64
CA ILE A 516 3.48 26.71 -6.14
C ILE A 516 2.03 26.53 -6.55
N LEU A 517 1.19 27.48 -6.15
CA LEU A 517 -0.17 27.64 -6.65
C LEU A 517 -0.22 28.69 -7.76
N LYS A 518 -0.65 28.28 -8.97
CA LYS A 518 -0.84 29.15 -10.14
C LYS A 518 -2.23 29.81 -10.14
N ILE A 519 -2.47 30.63 -9.12
CA ILE A 519 -3.78 31.28 -8.90
C ILE A 519 -3.90 32.58 -9.71
N PHE A 520 -2.83 33.37 -9.74
CA PHE A 520 -2.82 34.70 -10.33
C PHE A 520 -1.80 34.75 -11.45
N ALA A 521 -2.14 35.42 -12.55
CA ALA A 521 -1.17 35.73 -13.59
C ALA A 521 -0.03 36.56 -12.99
N ASN A 522 1.21 36.11 -13.22
CA ASN A 522 2.45 36.78 -12.82
C ASN A 522 2.62 36.99 -11.31
N LEU A 523 1.99 36.13 -10.48
CA LEU A 523 2.21 36.15 -9.03
C LEU A 523 2.21 34.72 -8.48
N PRO A 524 3.40 34.11 -8.30
CA PRO A 524 3.50 32.79 -7.70
C PRO A 524 3.16 32.86 -6.21
N VAL A 525 2.36 31.90 -5.76
CA VAL A 525 2.00 31.70 -4.35
C VAL A 525 2.64 30.41 -3.89
N PHE A 526 3.67 30.49 -3.06
CA PHE A 526 4.37 29.35 -2.49
C PHE A 526 3.62 28.85 -1.25
N ILE A 527 3.60 27.54 -1.04
CA ILE A 527 3.22 26.96 0.26
C ILE A 527 4.47 26.36 0.91
N VAL A 528 4.74 26.74 2.15
CA VAL A 528 5.88 26.24 2.94
C VAL A 528 5.46 25.91 4.37
N HIS A 529 6.09 24.91 4.99
CA HIS A 529 5.76 24.50 6.35
C HIS A 529 6.13 25.55 7.39
N ASP A 530 7.28 26.20 7.24
CA ASP A 530 7.77 27.22 8.17
C ASP A 530 8.66 28.25 7.44
N THR A 531 9.01 29.32 8.14
CA THR A 531 9.86 30.39 7.62
C THR A 531 11.26 29.90 7.20
N SER A 532 11.83 28.92 7.91
CA SER A 532 13.18 28.43 7.61
C SER A 532 13.24 27.71 6.26
N VAL A 533 12.17 26.96 5.94
CA VAL A 533 11.99 26.28 4.66
C VAL A 533 11.89 27.30 3.52
N LEU A 534 11.10 28.37 3.73
CA LEU A 534 11.03 29.48 2.78
C LEU A 534 12.42 30.09 2.56
N GLN A 535 13.11 30.55 3.61
CA GLN A 535 14.43 31.16 3.49
C GLN A 535 15.44 30.26 2.77
N LYS A 536 15.45 28.96 3.06
CA LYS A 536 16.31 27.98 2.39
C LYS A 536 16.01 27.88 0.89
N ALA A 537 14.73 27.79 0.52
CA ALA A 537 14.34 27.76 -0.87
C ALA A 537 14.76 29.05 -1.60
N LEU A 538 14.64 30.19 -0.94
CA LEU A 538 14.99 31.46 -1.54
C LEU A 538 16.51 31.66 -1.67
N GLY A 539 17.32 31.02 -0.83
CA GLY A 539 18.78 30.97 -1.00
C GLY A 539 19.20 30.41 -2.37
N ASN A 540 18.33 29.61 -3.01
CA ASN A 540 18.54 29.14 -4.38
C ASN A 540 18.11 30.21 -5.40
N LYS A 541 19.08 31.02 -5.86
CA LYS A 541 18.88 32.21 -6.71
C LYS A 541 18.04 31.96 -7.97
N ASN A 542 18.01 30.74 -8.50
CA ASN A 542 17.30 30.40 -9.74
C ASN A 542 15.77 30.44 -9.61
N VAL A 543 15.23 30.30 -8.40
CA VAL A 543 13.79 30.22 -8.14
C VAL A 543 13.07 31.54 -8.48
N LEU A 544 13.75 32.67 -8.30
CA LEU A 544 13.14 33.99 -8.24
C LEU A 544 13.34 34.81 -9.52
N LEU A 545 13.95 34.22 -10.55
CA LEU A 545 14.40 34.94 -11.74
C LEU A 545 13.24 35.53 -12.56
N ASN A 546 12.04 34.96 -12.50
CA ASN A 546 10.95 35.35 -13.40
C ASN A 546 9.99 36.39 -12.81
N ASN A 547 9.94 36.58 -11.48
CA ASN A 547 8.94 37.45 -10.85
C ASN A 547 9.56 38.38 -9.80
N ASN A 548 9.20 39.67 -9.83
CA ASN A 548 9.66 40.66 -8.83
C ASN A 548 8.94 40.52 -7.48
N ILE A 549 7.76 39.91 -7.48
CA ILE A 549 6.85 39.81 -6.34
C ILE A 549 6.36 38.37 -6.22
N SER A 550 6.29 37.86 -4.99
CA SER A 550 5.68 36.56 -4.70
C SER A 550 5.03 36.55 -3.32
N ILE A 551 4.17 35.57 -3.07
CA ILE A 551 3.55 35.35 -1.75
C ILE A 551 4.02 33.99 -1.23
N GLY A 552 4.43 33.92 0.03
CA GLY A 552 4.71 32.66 0.73
C GLY A 552 3.68 32.42 1.82
N ILE A 553 2.81 31.43 1.64
CA ILE A 553 1.87 30.98 2.68
C ILE A 553 2.59 29.99 3.59
N VAL A 554 2.69 30.33 4.88
CA VAL A 554 3.30 29.48 5.90
C VAL A 554 2.21 28.64 6.58
N VAL A 555 2.26 27.32 6.37
CA VAL A 555 1.37 26.31 6.95
C VAL A 555 2.03 25.65 8.16
N SER A 556 2.28 26.45 9.21
CA SER A 556 2.86 25.96 10.47
C SER A 556 1.76 25.74 11.50
N SER A 557 1.90 24.68 12.31
CA SER A 557 1.12 24.52 13.53
C SER A 557 1.62 25.43 14.67
N LYS A 558 2.78 26.06 14.53
CA LYS A 558 3.36 26.92 15.56
C LYS A 558 2.72 28.31 15.53
N SER A 559 2.28 28.79 16.69
CA SER A 559 1.66 30.10 16.84
C SER A 559 2.62 31.30 16.76
N VAL A 560 3.92 31.07 16.52
CA VAL A 560 4.97 32.10 16.55
C VAL A 560 5.14 32.82 15.21
N GLU A 561 4.66 32.22 14.11
CA GLU A 561 4.85 32.78 12.77
C GLU A 561 4.05 34.09 12.58
N ARG A 562 4.72 35.16 12.13
CA ARG A 562 4.10 36.47 11.87
C ARG A 562 4.18 36.83 10.40
N ALA A 563 3.19 37.54 9.90
CA ALA A 563 3.25 38.12 8.57
C ALA A 563 4.44 39.10 8.46
N GLU A 564 5.24 38.95 7.40
CA GLU A 564 6.45 39.76 7.20
C GLU A 564 6.78 39.96 5.72
N ILE A 565 7.52 41.03 5.42
CA ILE A 565 8.03 41.30 4.07
C ILE A 565 9.50 40.90 4.02
N ILE A 566 9.82 39.90 3.21
CA ILE A 566 11.18 39.43 2.97
C ILE A 566 11.68 40.09 1.69
N HIS A 567 12.82 40.78 1.77
CA HIS A 567 13.49 41.36 0.60
C HIS A 567 14.76 40.57 0.29
N GLN A 568 14.86 40.11 -0.95
CA GLN A 568 16.03 39.38 -1.40
C GLN A 568 16.64 40.03 -2.64
N LYS A 569 17.96 40.19 -2.60
CA LYS A 569 18.75 40.62 -3.76
C LYS A 569 19.25 39.36 -4.46
N VAL A 570 18.90 39.22 -5.73
CA VAL A 570 19.32 38.12 -6.60
C VAL A 570 20.24 38.72 -7.66
N ASP A 571 21.47 38.23 -7.72
CA ASP A 571 22.40 38.62 -8.78
C ASP A 571 22.02 37.86 -10.06
N LEU A 572 21.76 38.59 -11.14
CA LEU A 572 21.56 38.02 -12.47
C LEU A 572 22.91 37.99 -13.17
N GLN A 573 23.43 36.79 -13.42
CA GLN A 573 24.53 36.62 -14.38
C GLN A 573 23.90 36.38 -15.76
N GLU A 574 23.81 37.43 -16.58
CA GLU A 574 23.50 37.28 -18.00
C GLU A 574 24.82 37.04 -18.76
N SER A 575 25.00 35.83 -19.27
CA SER A 575 26.15 35.47 -20.11
C SER A 575 25.97 36.03 -21.52
N ASN A 576 26.11 37.34 -21.69
CA ASN A 576 26.25 37.97 -23.01
C ASN A 576 27.71 38.37 -23.22
N SER A 577 28.29 37.87 -24.31
CA SER A 577 29.72 37.73 -24.62
C SER A 577 30.54 39.02 -24.82
N ALA A 578 30.10 40.17 -24.31
CA ALA A 578 30.86 41.42 -24.48
C ALA A 578 30.97 42.32 -23.24
N ARG A 579 30.07 42.23 -22.23
CA ARG A 579 30.19 42.99 -20.96
C ARG A 579 29.41 42.29 -19.85
N GLU A 580 30.09 41.83 -18.80
CA GLU A 580 29.46 41.38 -17.56
C GLU A 580 28.83 42.55 -16.81
N LEU A 581 27.56 42.86 -17.10
CA LEU A 581 26.76 43.77 -16.28
C LEU A 581 26.11 42.97 -15.15
N ASN A 582 26.63 43.14 -13.93
CA ASN A 582 26.02 42.58 -12.72
C ASN A 582 24.69 43.29 -12.39
N MET A 583 23.59 42.86 -13.02
CA MET A 583 22.25 43.35 -12.69
C MET A 583 21.75 42.69 -11.40
N LYS A 584 21.49 43.49 -10.37
CA LYS A 584 20.86 43.01 -9.12
C LYS A 584 19.35 43.16 -9.21
N LYS A 585 18.63 42.04 -9.32
CA LYS A 585 17.17 42.01 -9.25
C LYS A 585 16.74 41.95 -7.78
N ARG A 586 15.84 42.83 -7.37
CA ARG A 586 15.23 42.78 -6.03
C ARG A 586 13.91 42.02 -6.11
N VAL A 587 13.82 40.93 -5.36
CA VAL A 587 12.59 40.14 -5.24
C VAL A 587 11.99 40.37 -3.86
N THR A 588 10.68 40.60 -3.82
CA THR A 588 9.94 40.86 -2.58
C THR A 588 8.92 39.76 -2.35
N ILE A 589 8.98 39.16 -1.16
CA ILE A 589 8.15 38.03 -0.78
C ILE A 589 7.33 38.40 0.44
N TYR A 590 6.02 38.23 0.32
CA TYR A 590 5.08 38.45 1.40
C TYR A 590 4.84 37.13 2.10
N LYS A 591 5.46 36.97 3.27
CA LYS A 591 5.22 35.83 4.13
C LYS A 591 3.91 36.04 4.87
N LEU A 592 2.99 35.09 4.73
CA LEU A 592 1.68 35.11 5.37
C LEU A 592 1.45 33.78 6.08
N PRO A 593 1.46 33.75 7.43
CA PRO A 593 0.93 32.62 8.17
C PRO A 593 -0.52 32.33 7.75
N PHE A 594 -0.89 31.07 7.57
CA PHE A 594 -2.23 30.72 7.09
C PHE A 594 -3.35 31.34 7.94
N ARG A 595 -3.19 31.35 9.27
CA ARG A 595 -4.16 31.94 10.20
C ARG A 595 -4.39 33.44 9.93
N ASP A 596 -3.33 34.16 9.58
CA ASP A 596 -3.35 35.62 9.40
C ASP A 596 -4.15 36.00 8.14
N ILE A 597 -4.30 35.08 7.18
CA ILE A 597 -5.09 35.29 5.95
C ILE A 597 -6.54 35.67 6.27
N PHE A 598 -7.10 35.16 7.36
CA PHE A 598 -8.51 35.37 7.74
C PHE A 598 -8.72 36.44 8.81
N CYS A 599 -7.65 36.96 9.42
CA CYS A 599 -7.72 37.92 10.53
C CYS A 599 -7.79 39.40 10.09
N TRP A 600 -7.76 39.71 8.80
CA TRP A 600 -7.59 41.09 8.30
C TRP A 600 -8.83 41.99 8.40
N ASP A 601 -10.01 41.43 8.62
CA ASP A 601 -11.26 42.19 8.77
C ASP A 601 -12.02 41.76 10.02
N SER A 602 -12.62 42.73 10.71
CA SER A 602 -13.45 42.54 11.91
C SER A 602 -14.74 41.73 11.65
N LYS A 603 -15.15 41.61 10.38
CA LYS A 603 -16.28 40.77 10.00
C LYS A 603 -15.81 39.35 9.70
N ALA A 604 -16.29 38.41 10.51
CA ALA A 604 -16.18 36.99 10.22
C ALA A 604 -17.00 36.67 8.94
N PRO A 605 -16.48 35.85 8.02
CA PRO A 605 -17.26 35.41 6.88
C PRO A 605 -18.51 34.65 7.34
N SER A 606 -19.65 34.88 6.68
CA SER A 606 -20.94 34.25 7.05
C SER A 606 -21.20 32.92 6.33
N SER A 607 -20.39 32.58 5.33
CA SER A 607 -20.54 31.38 4.51
C SER A 607 -19.18 30.83 4.06
N VAL A 608 -19.19 29.61 3.51
CA VAL A 608 -18.00 28.97 2.92
C VAL A 608 -17.50 29.78 1.72
N ASP A 609 -18.40 30.28 0.86
CA ASP A 609 -18.04 31.13 -0.26
C ASP A 609 -17.43 32.46 0.20
N ALA A 610 -17.99 33.11 1.23
CA ALA A 610 -17.43 34.33 1.80
C ALA A 610 -16.03 34.07 2.42
N THR A 611 -15.84 32.90 3.04
CA THR A 611 -14.52 32.48 3.56
C THR A 611 -13.51 32.34 2.43
N ARG A 612 -13.92 31.72 1.33
CA ARG A 612 -13.09 31.53 0.14
C ARG A 612 -12.78 32.86 -0.56
N GLU A 613 -13.76 33.76 -0.66
CA GLU A 613 -13.55 35.12 -1.17
C GLU A 613 -12.57 35.90 -0.30
N LYS A 614 -12.68 35.80 1.03
CA LYS A 614 -11.73 36.39 1.98
C LYS A 614 -10.31 35.86 1.75
N PHE A 615 -10.15 34.54 1.56
CA PHE A 615 -8.85 33.94 1.23
C PHE A 615 -8.21 34.60 0.00
N PHE A 616 -8.94 34.74 -1.10
CA PHE A 616 -8.40 35.39 -2.31
C PHE A 616 -8.23 36.90 -2.14
N ALA A 617 -9.12 37.59 -1.42
CA ALA A 617 -9.03 39.01 -1.16
C ALA A 617 -7.75 39.36 -0.41
N SER A 618 -7.40 38.58 0.63
CA SER A 618 -6.15 38.74 1.38
C SER A 618 -4.92 38.54 0.49
N LEU A 619 -4.92 37.53 -0.39
CA LEU A 619 -3.81 37.35 -1.34
C LEU A 619 -3.71 38.50 -2.35
N ARG A 620 -4.83 39.05 -2.83
CA ARG A 620 -4.84 40.23 -3.72
C ARG A 620 -4.38 41.50 -3.01
N ALA A 621 -4.77 41.70 -1.75
CA ALA A 621 -4.32 42.83 -0.96
C ALA A 621 -2.81 42.73 -0.67
N ALA A 622 -2.27 41.55 -0.40
CA ALA A 622 -0.82 41.33 -0.35
C ALA A 622 -0.12 41.72 -1.66
N LYS A 623 -0.70 41.34 -2.81
CA LYS A 623 -0.23 41.78 -4.15
C LYS A 623 -0.25 43.31 -4.30
N LEU A 624 -1.32 43.97 -3.85
CA LEU A 624 -1.47 45.42 -3.95
C LEU A 624 -0.44 46.15 -3.09
N ILE A 625 -0.20 45.66 -1.86
CA ILE A 625 0.85 46.18 -0.97
C ILE A 625 2.23 46.02 -1.63
N ALA A 626 2.46 44.90 -2.31
CA ALA A 626 3.68 44.64 -3.08
C ALA A 626 3.89 45.59 -4.24
N ALA A 627 2.85 45.80 -5.05
CA ALA A 627 2.93 46.64 -6.24
C ALA A 627 3.04 48.14 -5.90
N ASN A 628 2.39 48.58 -4.81
CA ASN A 628 2.24 50.00 -4.47
C ASN A 628 3.15 50.49 -3.33
N ALA A 629 4.28 49.84 -3.06
CA ALA A 629 5.21 50.21 -1.99
C ALA A 629 5.98 51.55 -2.22
N ARG A 630 5.28 52.65 -2.54
CA ARG A 630 5.73 54.02 -2.27
C ARG A 630 5.79 54.25 -0.75
N ARG A 631 6.71 55.11 -0.28
CA ARG A 631 7.01 55.34 1.16
C ARG A 631 5.75 55.56 2.03
N GLY A 632 4.70 56.23 1.53
CA GLY A 632 3.48 56.52 2.30
C GLY A 632 2.54 55.32 2.54
N ILE A 633 2.49 54.35 1.61
CA ILE A 633 1.61 53.16 1.75
C ILE A 633 2.20 52.13 2.72
N ARG A 634 3.53 52.16 2.94
CA ARG A 634 4.18 51.34 3.97
C ARG A 634 3.61 51.57 5.36
N TRP A 635 3.15 52.78 5.69
CA TRP A 635 2.58 53.09 7.01
C TRP A 635 1.20 52.45 7.21
N ARG A 636 0.36 52.39 6.16
CA ARG A 636 -0.88 51.60 6.19
C ARG A 636 -0.59 50.10 6.23
N ALA A 637 0.36 49.61 5.44
CA ALA A 637 0.76 48.20 5.47
C ALA A 637 1.32 47.76 6.83
N LYS A 638 2.04 48.64 7.56
CA LYS A 638 2.52 48.41 8.95
C LYS A 638 1.46 48.56 10.04
N LYS A 639 0.28 49.07 9.70
CA LYS A 639 -0.88 49.18 10.60
C LYS A 639 -1.91 48.07 10.31
N ILE A 640 -1.75 47.40 9.17
CA ILE A 640 -2.51 46.24 8.68
C ILE A 640 -1.79 44.92 9.07
N LEU A 641 -0.45 44.91 9.01
CA LEU A 641 0.43 43.96 9.70
C LEU A 641 0.59 44.38 11.16
#